data_AF-A0A925EU28-F1
#
_entry.id   AF-A0A925EU28-F1
#
_cell.length_a   1.000
_cell.length_b   1.000
_cell.length_c   1.000
_cell.angle_alpha   90.00
_cell.angle_beta   90.00
_cell.angle_gamma   90.00
#
_symmetry.space_group_name_H-M   'P 1'
#
loop_
_entity.id
_entity.type
_entity.pdbx_description
1 polymer ?
#
loop_
_entity_poly.entity_id
_entity_poly.type
_entity_poly.pdbx_seq_one_letter_code
_entity_poly.pdbx_strand_id
1 'polypeptide(L)'
;MMWVVNRFLVCCFLTIACGNIIGQTKKVLIIGIDGCRPDALMQANIPNIDILLDNSIYSLHALNDDITISGPGWSAMLAGVWSAKHGIHDNTFNGSNLVQYPHFFKRVEDFNPALQKESISQWGPINNQIVLNHADYKVNPGNEMNVTSEAINRLTNHNPDVLFLHYDDVDHAGHDSGFSPTNAAYLAAIEEVDQNIGMVLDALYDRPTYNDENWLILISTDHGGINTSHGGNSIGEQTIFYIAHNKSFTKTQIFPDSIIVPVTSCISQTKYLEFDEDSDMVTIPNIPAYNFGTDTDFTIECRVRTASAGDVTIVGNKNWASGNNDGFVMSFKLPSGPEWKVNVGDGSNRRDINTGGLIANSEWHHLAATFDRDGNITIYEDGVQKGSTSMVGIGDITNNGPITIGADILGNLDYTGMVQEVRLWNKVISQSELDQWKCVPLTATHPDYQRLIGHWPLNESAGTIANDLSTFNNDGVITAPDWQSGDTTLIYTHTPRIVDVALSALDWLCIDTVSTWGLDGKSRITAKSLVVETIDNLPGSLRAAIQSSCPNDTIFFSPATDNVFQNVNTAEITIPYNLFIQGNGANTTKLTAAFANRLFYIPVGTSLHLTDLRISEGSAPVNGGAFYNQGDTHLKNVILQNNKEGVNYKAMTNHGNITIENLVEVKE
;
A
#
# COMPACT_ATOMS: atom_id res chain seq x y z
N MET A 1 82.78 10.52 -42.41
CA MET A 1 81.64 10.95 -43.25
C MET A 1 80.75 9.73 -43.45
N MET A 2 79.54 9.74 -42.86
CA MET A 2 78.37 8.90 -43.20
C MET A 2 78.53 7.37 -42.98
N TRP A 3 77.71 6.63 -42.23
CA TRP A 3 76.25 6.66 -42.04
C TRP A 3 75.84 6.14 -40.66
N VAL A 4 74.85 6.81 -40.05
CA VAL A 4 74.06 6.34 -38.91
C VAL A 4 72.98 5.40 -39.42
N VAL A 5 72.85 4.20 -38.85
CA VAL A 5 71.66 3.35 -39.02
C VAL A 5 70.91 3.35 -37.69
N ASN A 6 69.75 3.99 -37.72
CA ASN A 6 68.83 4.13 -36.60
C ASN A 6 68.05 2.82 -36.43
N ARG A 7 68.25 2.08 -35.33
CA ARG A 7 67.33 1.01 -34.90
C ARG A 7 66.40 1.62 -33.85
N PHE A 8 65.17 1.94 -34.27
CA PHE A 8 64.09 2.21 -33.33
C PHE A 8 63.69 0.91 -32.63
N LEU A 9 63.98 0.82 -31.33
CA LEU A 9 63.32 -0.11 -30.42
C LEU A 9 61.90 0.44 -30.20
N VAL A 10 60.89 -0.26 -30.67
CA VAL A 10 59.50 -0.01 -30.27
C VAL A 10 59.34 -0.57 -28.86
N CYS A 11 59.42 0.31 -27.85
CA CYS A 11 58.93 0.01 -26.51
C CYS A 11 57.40 -0.10 -26.59
N CYS A 12 56.89 -1.33 -26.67
CA CYS A 12 55.50 -1.62 -26.31
C CYS A 12 55.34 -1.30 -24.81
N PHE A 13 54.85 -0.10 -24.50
CA PHE A 13 54.20 0.14 -23.22
C PHE A 13 52.93 -0.71 -23.22
N LEU A 14 53.00 -1.89 -22.58
CA LEU A 14 51.80 -2.57 -22.11
C LEU A 14 51.23 -1.70 -21.00
N THR A 15 50.33 -0.78 -21.34
CA THR A 15 49.39 -0.23 -20.37
C THR A 15 48.52 -1.39 -19.93
N ILE A 16 48.86 -2.01 -18.81
CA ILE A 16 47.91 -2.83 -18.06
C ILE A 16 46.82 -1.84 -17.66
N ALA A 17 45.70 -1.87 -18.36
CA ALA A 17 44.48 -1.29 -17.87
C ALA A 17 44.15 -2.06 -16.59
N CYS A 18 44.46 -1.49 -15.43
CA CYS A 18 43.73 -1.78 -14.22
C CYS A 18 42.29 -1.36 -14.51
N GLY A 19 41.49 -2.27 -15.07
CA GLY A 19 40.05 -2.14 -15.01
C GLY A 19 39.71 -2.08 -13.53
N ASN A 20 39.28 -0.91 -13.07
CA ASN A 20 38.61 -0.83 -11.78
C ASN A 20 37.36 -1.72 -11.93
N ILE A 21 37.39 -2.90 -11.31
CA ILE A 21 36.19 -3.74 -11.20
C ILE A 21 35.33 -3.07 -10.13
N ILE A 22 34.65 -2.00 -10.53
CA ILE A 22 33.52 -1.43 -9.81
C ILE A 22 32.39 -2.45 -9.99
N GLY A 23 31.60 -2.72 -8.95
CA GLY A 23 30.41 -3.58 -9.08
C GLY A 23 29.48 -3.09 -10.19
N GLN A 24 28.57 -3.95 -10.68
CA GLN A 24 27.65 -3.53 -11.75
C GLN A 24 26.89 -2.26 -11.34
N THR A 25 26.76 -1.31 -12.28
CA THR A 25 26.07 -0.04 -12.02
C THR A 25 24.58 -0.29 -11.89
N LYS A 26 24.00 0.04 -10.73
CA LYS A 26 22.56 -0.07 -10.46
C LYS A 26 21.81 0.96 -11.30
N LYS A 27 20.82 0.49 -12.06
CA LYS A 27 19.94 1.31 -12.90
C LYS A 27 18.49 0.91 -12.71
N VAL A 28 17.57 1.84 -12.96
CA VAL A 28 16.12 1.61 -12.82
C VAL A 28 15.39 2.05 -14.09
N LEU A 29 14.54 1.17 -14.60
CA LEU A 29 13.51 1.47 -15.59
C LEU A 29 12.14 1.30 -14.91
N ILE A 30 11.33 2.37 -14.88
CA ILE A 30 9.94 2.32 -14.42
C ILE A 30 9.04 2.53 -15.63
N ILE A 31 8.10 1.61 -15.85
CA ILE A 31 7.14 1.65 -16.94
C ILE A 31 5.73 1.72 -16.35
N GLY A 32 5.06 2.83 -16.61
CA GLY A 32 3.66 3.04 -16.29
C GLY A 32 2.76 2.79 -17.48
N ILE A 33 1.69 2.02 -17.30
CA ILE A 33 0.63 1.83 -18.29
C ILE A 33 -0.66 2.37 -17.68
N ASP A 34 -1.12 3.55 -18.11
CA ASP A 34 -2.29 4.22 -17.55
C ASP A 34 -3.57 3.38 -17.75
N GLY A 35 -4.43 3.32 -16.74
CA GLY A 35 -5.74 2.66 -16.78
C GLY A 35 -5.76 1.13 -17.01
N CYS A 36 -4.62 0.44 -16.93
CA CYS A 36 -4.48 -0.95 -17.37
C CYS A 36 -4.92 -1.98 -16.32
N ARG A 37 -6.18 -2.40 -16.37
CA ARG A 37 -6.70 -3.49 -15.52
C ARG A 37 -5.88 -4.80 -15.61
N PRO A 38 -5.48 -5.41 -14.48
CA PRO A 38 -4.70 -6.66 -14.47
C PRO A 38 -5.40 -7.87 -15.11
N ASP A 39 -6.73 -7.96 -14.99
CA ASP A 39 -7.49 -9.07 -15.59
C ASP A 39 -7.48 -9.01 -17.13
N ALA A 40 -7.50 -7.80 -17.70
CA ALA A 40 -7.35 -7.58 -19.12
C ALA A 40 -5.90 -7.76 -19.59
N LEU A 41 -4.92 -7.33 -18.79
CA LEU A 41 -3.50 -7.58 -19.06
C LEU A 41 -3.23 -9.07 -19.25
N MET A 42 -3.76 -9.91 -18.36
CA MET A 42 -3.60 -11.38 -18.44
C MET A 42 -4.44 -12.05 -19.55
N GLN A 43 -5.40 -11.33 -20.12
CA GLN A 43 -6.23 -11.83 -21.23
C GLN A 43 -5.66 -11.43 -22.60
N ALA A 44 -4.91 -10.35 -22.66
CA ALA A 44 -4.18 -9.89 -23.84
C ALA A 44 -2.99 -10.80 -24.17
N ASN A 45 -2.54 -10.79 -25.42
CA ASN A 45 -1.31 -11.46 -25.84
C ASN A 45 -0.08 -10.57 -25.57
N ILE A 46 0.58 -10.78 -24.43
CA ILE A 46 1.65 -9.91 -23.90
C ILE A 46 3.02 -10.60 -23.74
N PRO A 47 3.62 -11.14 -24.82
CA PRO A 47 4.84 -11.94 -24.73
C PRO A 47 6.05 -11.20 -24.12
N ASN A 48 6.13 -9.88 -24.23
CA ASN A 48 7.28 -9.11 -23.74
C ASN A 48 7.19 -8.80 -22.24
N ILE A 49 6.00 -8.58 -21.71
CA ILE A 49 5.77 -8.49 -20.26
C ILE A 49 5.83 -9.89 -19.63
N ASP A 50 5.25 -10.91 -20.29
CA ASP A 50 5.22 -12.29 -19.78
C ASP A 50 6.61 -12.86 -19.52
N ILE A 51 7.58 -12.62 -20.43
CA ILE A 51 8.95 -13.12 -20.25
C ILE A 51 9.64 -12.48 -19.04
N LEU A 52 9.28 -11.25 -18.66
CA LEU A 52 9.82 -10.62 -17.46
C LEU A 52 9.36 -11.33 -16.18
N LEU A 53 8.20 -12.00 -16.20
CA LEU A 53 7.66 -12.67 -15.03
C LEU A 53 8.58 -13.80 -14.54
N ASP A 54 9.38 -14.42 -15.42
CA ASP A 54 10.26 -15.55 -15.08
C ASP A 54 11.41 -15.19 -14.13
N ASN A 55 11.77 -13.91 -14.06
CA ASN A 55 12.75 -13.39 -13.12
C ASN A 55 12.19 -12.14 -12.42
N SER A 56 11.06 -12.30 -11.74
CA SER A 56 10.38 -11.19 -11.07
C SER A 56 9.87 -11.51 -9.68
N ILE A 57 9.69 -10.45 -8.88
CA ILE A 57 8.77 -10.41 -7.74
C ILE A 57 7.57 -9.61 -8.21
N TYR A 58 6.38 -10.22 -8.25
CA TYR A 58 5.22 -9.58 -8.87
C TYR A 58 3.90 -9.89 -8.15
N SER A 59 2.90 -9.06 -8.39
CA SER A 59 1.51 -9.31 -8.03
C SER A 59 0.59 -8.78 -9.12
N LEU A 60 -0.42 -9.57 -9.48
CA LEU A 60 -1.51 -9.17 -10.37
C LEU A 60 -2.73 -8.64 -9.59
N HIS A 61 -2.59 -8.52 -8.27
CA HIS A 61 -3.63 -8.06 -7.35
C HIS A 61 -3.03 -7.06 -6.36
N ALA A 62 -2.09 -6.23 -6.83
CA ALA A 62 -1.65 -5.06 -6.10
C ALA A 62 -2.78 -4.03 -6.06
N LEU A 63 -2.68 -3.01 -5.21
CA LEU A 63 -3.76 -2.03 -5.06
C LEU A 63 -3.29 -0.59 -5.15
N ASN A 64 -4.07 0.22 -5.88
CA ASN A 64 -4.29 1.61 -5.54
C ASN A 64 -5.41 1.66 -4.50
N ASP A 65 -5.03 1.80 -3.23
CA ASP A 65 -5.92 1.73 -2.05
C ASP A 65 -6.39 3.14 -1.63
N ASP A 66 -6.53 4.02 -2.63
CA ASP A 66 -6.81 5.44 -2.49
C ASP A 66 -7.62 5.92 -3.72
N ILE A 67 -7.46 7.17 -4.15
CA ILE A 67 -8.17 7.75 -5.30
C ILE A 67 -7.67 7.14 -6.62
N THR A 68 -8.58 6.59 -7.41
CA THR A 68 -8.35 5.92 -8.71
C THR A 68 -8.42 6.89 -9.91
N ILE A 69 -7.93 8.12 -9.69
CA ILE A 69 -7.77 9.17 -10.70
C ILE A 69 -6.27 9.32 -10.98
N SER A 70 -5.87 9.59 -12.22
CA SER A 70 -4.46 9.51 -12.63
C SER A 70 -3.54 10.49 -11.90
N GLY A 71 -3.96 11.73 -11.68
CA GLY A 71 -3.18 12.72 -10.92
C GLY A 71 -2.79 12.22 -9.53
N PRO A 72 -3.76 11.82 -8.68
CA PRO A 72 -3.50 11.14 -7.41
C PRO A 72 -2.68 9.85 -7.55
N GLY A 73 -3.04 8.95 -8.46
CA GLY A 73 -2.37 7.65 -8.65
C GLY A 73 -0.89 7.79 -8.99
N TRP A 74 -0.54 8.57 -10.02
CA TRP A 74 0.85 8.82 -10.40
C TRP A 74 1.63 9.57 -9.32
N SER A 75 0.97 10.47 -8.58
CA SER A 75 1.59 11.15 -7.43
C SER A 75 1.91 10.17 -6.31
N ALA A 76 1.00 9.25 -5.99
CA ALA A 76 1.21 8.22 -5.00
C ALA A 76 2.33 7.25 -5.40
N MET A 77 2.31 6.79 -6.65
CA MET A 77 3.34 5.90 -7.21
C MET A 77 4.75 6.49 -7.08
N LEU A 78 4.91 7.75 -7.48
CA LEU A 78 6.22 8.41 -7.53
C LEU A 78 6.63 9.00 -6.18
N ALA A 79 5.72 9.42 -5.32
CA ALA A 79 6.04 9.96 -3.99
C ALA A 79 6.19 8.90 -2.91
N GLY A 80 5.60 7.71 -3.10
CA GLY A 80 5.60 6.64 -2.12
C GLY A 80 4.75 6.94 -0.88
N VAL A 81 3.78 7.85 -1.02
CA VAL A 81 2.81 8.25 0.01
C VAL A 81 1.42 8.39 -0.60
N TRP A 82 0.37 8.33 0.21
CA TRP A 82 -1.03 8.49 -0.25
C TRP A 82 -1.47 9.95 -0.40
N SER A 83 -2.65 10.16 -0.99
CA SER A 83 -3.23 11.49 -1.26
C SER A 83 -3.43 12.33 -0.02
N ALA A 84 -3.69 11.70 1.13
CA ALA A 84 -3.75 12.37 2.43
C ALA A 84 -2.42 13.08 2.82
N LYS A 85 -1.29 12.65 2.24
CA LYS A 85 0.04 13.24 2.48
C LYS A 85 0.48 14.13 1.32
N HIS A 86 0.46 13.63 0.08
CA HIS A 86 0.91 14.41 -1.07
C HIS A 86 -0.11 15.48 -1.51
N GLY A 87 -1.34 15.46 -1.00
CA GLY A 87 -2.34 16.54 -1.15
C GLY A 87 -2.95 16.70 -2.54
N ILE A 88 -2.81 15.69 -3.42
CA ILE A 88 -3.34 15.73 -4.79
C ILE A 88 -4.54 14.78 -4.83
N HIS A 89 -5.73 15.32 -5.10
CA HIS A 89 -6.99 14.58 -5.05
C HIS A 89 -7.69 14.47 -6.42
N ASP A 90 -7.17 15.15 -7.44
CA ASP A 90 -7.68 15.13 -8.81
C ASP A 90 -6.60 15.55 -9.82
N ASN A 91 -6.97 15.64 -11.10
CA ASN A 91 -6.09 16.05 -12.21
C ASN A 91 -5.80 17.57 -12.26
N THR A 92 -6.28 18.36 -11.29
CA THR A 92 -5.93 19.79 -11.19
C THR A 92 -4.62 20.01 -10.43
N PHE A 93 -4.16 19.02 -9.65
CA PHE A 93 -2.96 19.10 -8.80
C PHE A 93 -3.01 20.21 -7.72
N ASN A 94 -4.17 20.81 -7.50
CA ASN A 94 -4.38 21.77 -6.43
C ASN A 94 -4.20 21.11 -5.06
N GLY A 95 -3.52 21.79 -4.15
CA GLY A 95 -3.21 21.25 -2.82
C GLY A 95 -1.92 20.43 -2.75
N SER A 96 -1.18 20.30 -3.86
CA SER A 96 0.08 19.55 -3.90
C SER A 96 1.02 19.90 -2.74
N ASN A 97 1.42 18.87 -2.02
CA ASN A 97 2.36 18.90 -0.91
C ASN A 97 3.65 18.13 -1.22
N LEU A 98 3.98 18.01 -2.52
CA LEU A 98 5.21 17.35 -2.97
C LEU A 98 6.51 18.05 -2.50
N VAL A 99 6.42 19.27 -1.95
CA VAL A 99 7.55 19.91 -1.27
C VAL A 99 7.89 19.18 0.03
N GLN A 100 6.88 18.78 0.81
CA GLN A 100 7.07 18.03 2.05
C GLN A 100 7.27 16.52 1.77
N TYR A 101 6.58 16.00 0.77
CA TYR A 101 6.66 14.61 0.34
C TYR A 101 7.22 14.52 -1.09
N PRO A 102 8.54 14.77 -1.27
CA PRO A 102 9.14 14.79 -2.60
C PRO A 102 9.04 13.44 -3.30
N HIS A 103 8.82 13.52 -4.60
CA HIS A 103 8.77 12.38 -5.49
C HIS A 103 10.15 11.75 -5.71
N PHE A 104 10.15 10.55 -6.26
CA PHE A 104 11.29 9.67 -6.49
C PHE A 104 12.50 10.39 -7.11
N PHE A 105 12.33 11.08 -8.23
CA PHE A 105 13.42 11.79 -8.91
C PHE A 105 14.12 12.82 -8.02
N LYS A 106 13.37 13.59 -7.23
CA LYS A 106 13.95 14.54 -6.27
C LYS A 106 14.78 13.83 -5.20
N ARG A 107 14.32 12.67 -4.73
CA ARG A 107 15.06 11.87 -3.74
C ARG A 107 16.35 11.30 -4.33
N VAL A 108 16.32 10.85 -5.58
CA VAL A 108 17.52 10.40 -6.32
C VAL A 108 18.49 11.56 -6.50
N GLU A 109 18.01 12.74 -6.89
CA GLU A 109 18.82 13.95 -7.04
C GLU A 109 19.48 14.38 -5.72
N ASP A 110 18.74 14.38 -4.62
CA ASP A 110 19.26 14.72 -3.29
C ASP A 110 20.32 13.75 -2.79
N PHE A 111 20.16 12.46 -3.11
CA PHE A 111 21.12 11.43 -2.74
C PHE A 111 22.39 11.51 -3.59
N ASN A 112 22.24 11.54 -4.92
CA ASN A 112 23.35 11.62 -5.85
C ASN A 112 22.93 12.37 -7.13
N PRO A 113 23.25 13.67 -7.24
CA PRO A 113 22.87 14.46 -8.41
C PRO A 113 23.58 14.03 -9.70
N ALA A 114 24.64 13.21 -9.61
CA ALA A 114 25.35 12.70 -10.77
C ALA A 114 24.65 11.53 -11.47
N LEU A 115 23.64 10.90 -10.84
CA LEU A 115 22.83 9.89 -11.53
C LEU A 115 22.00 10.55 -12.62
N GLN A 116 22.03 10.04 -13.84
CA GLN A 116 21.28 10.59 -14.96
C GLN A 116 19.83 10.13 -14.92
N LYS A 117 18.91 11.07 -14.66
CA LYS A 117 17.49 10.80 -14.41
C LYS A 117 16.65 11.34 -15.55
N GLU A 118 15.82 10.50 -16.16
CA GLU A 118 15.06 10.86 -17.36
C GLU A 118 13.59 10.43 -17.27
N SER A 119 12.68 11.27 -17.78
CA SER A 119 11.24 11.04 -17.70
C SER A 119 10.55 11.31 -19.04
N ILE A 120 10.04 10.26 -19.67
CA ILE A 120 9.34 10.30 -20.95
C ILE A 120 7.89 9.92 -20.68
N SER A 121 6.99 10.90 -20.73
CA SER A 121 5.60 10.70 -20.30
C SER A 121 4.62 11.22 -21.32
N GLN A 122 3.81 10.33 -21.91
CA GLN A 122 2.77 10.73 -22.85
C GLN A 122 1.78 11.70 -22.20
N TRP A 123 1.32 11.39 -20.98
CA TRP A 123 0.50 12.31 -20.21
C TRP A 123 1.38 13.43 -19.62
N GLY A 124 1.16 14.65 -20.12
CA GLY A 124 1.89 15.87 -19.76
C GLY A 124 2.04 16.15 -18.25
N PRO A 125 0.95 16.07 -17.47
CA PRO A 125 0.94 16.44 -16.06
C PRO A 125 1.96 15.73 -15.17
N ILE A 126 2.34 14.49 -15.43
CA ILE A 126 3.40 13.81 -14.66
C ILE A 126 4.69 14.61 -14.70
N ASN A 127 5.11 15.05 -15.89
CA ASN A 127 6.34 15.85 -16.04
C ASN A 127 6.19 17.31 -15.58
N ASN A 128 4.99 17.86 -15.69
CA ASN A 128 4.74 19.29 -15.48
C ASN A 128 4.33 19.63 -14.04
N GLN A 129 3.80 18.67 -13.29
CA GLN A 129 3.26 18.88 -11.93
C GLN A 129 3.96 18.02 -10.88
N ILE A 130 4.46 16.83 -11.25
CA ILE A 130 5.11 15.90 -10.31
C ILE A 130 6.64 15.98 -10.46
N VAL A 131 7.18 15.56 -11.61
CA VAL A 131 8.64 15.41 -11.81
C VAL A 131 9.39 16.75 -11.84
N LEU A 132 8.74 17.80 -12.35
CA LEU A 132 9.27 19.16 -12.41
C LEU A 132 10.70 19.20 -12.99
N ASN A 133 11.64 19.92 -12.36
CA ASN A 133 13.00 20.10 -12.88
C ASN A 133 14.01 19.13 -12.24
N HIS A 134 13.52 18.02 -11.67
CA HIS A 134 14.35 17.02 -10.98
C HIS A 134 14.81 15.87 -11.88
N ALA A 135 14.32 15.82 -13.12
CA ALA A 135 14.87 15.00 -14.20
C ALA A 135 15.82 15.84 -15.05
N ASP A 136 16.97 15.27 -15.42
CA ASP A 136 17.97 15.91 -16.29
C ASP A 136 17.46 16.01 -17.74
N TYR A 137 16.58 15.08 -18.13
CA TYR A 137 15.85 15.11 -19.39
C TYR A 137 14.39 14.74 -19.17
N LYS A 138 13.46 15.53 -19.72
CA LYS A 138 12.04 15.18 -19.75
C LYS A 138 11.38 15.62 -21.03
N VAL A 139 10.41 14.85 -21.48
CA VAL A 139 9.64 15.15 -22.70
C VAL A 139 8.25 14.56 -22.59
N ASN A 140 7.29 15.20 -23.28
CA ASN A 140 5.91 14.75 -23.36
C ASN A 140 5.52 14.41 -24.81
N PRO A 141 5.84 13.20 -25.28
CA PRO A 141 5.47 12.77 -26.62
C PRO A 141 3.95 12.63 -26.75
N GLY A 142 3.40 12.89 -27.94
CA GLY A 142 1.94 12.89 -28.14
C GLY A 142 1.30 11.51 -28.41
N ASN A 143 2.08 10.42 -28.46
CA ASN A 143 1.60 9.05 -28.67
C ASN A 143 2.63 8.03 -28.16
N GLU A 144 2.20 6.78 -27.98
CA GLU A 144 3.03 5.70 -27.45
C GLU A 144 4.29 5.40 -28.29
N MET A 145 4.18 5.39 -29.63
CA MET A 145 5.32 5.10 -30.50
C MET A 145 6.42 6.16 -30.37
N ASN A 146 6.06 7.41 -30.10
CA ASN A 146 7.03 8.46 -29.83
C ASN A 146 7.64 8.33 -28.43
N VAL A 147 6.90 7.83 -27.42
CA VAL A 147 7.49 7.45 -26.11
C VAL A 147 8.54 6.36 -26.32
N THR A 148 8.19 5.29 -27.03
CA THR A 148 9.09 4.19 -27.36
C THR A 148 10.31 4.65 -28.15
N SER A 149 10.13 5.46 -29.19
CA SER A 149 11.23 5.95 -30.02
C SER A 149 12.21 6.81 -29.23
N GLU A 150 11.70 7.67 -28.35
CA GLU A 150 12.58 8.47 -27.49
C GLU A 150 13.27 7.59 -26.46
N ALA A 151 12.59 6.62 -25.84
CA ALA A 151 13.19 5.68 -24.90
C ALA A 151 14.37 4.91 -25.53
N ILE A 152 14.19 4.41 -26.76
CA ILE A 152 15.26 3.76 -27.54
C ILE A 152 16.41 4.73 -27.78
N ASN A 153 16.15 5.99 -28.15
CA ASN A 153 17.18 7.01 -28.33
C ASN A 153 17.96 7.26 -27.02
N ARG A 154 17.25 7.40 -25.89
CA ARG A 154 17.86 7.60 -24.57
C ARG A 154 18.75 6.43 -24.17
N LEU A 155 18.24 5.21 -24.30
CA LEU A 155 18.98 3.98 -24.01
C LEU A 155 20.18 3.79 -24.95
N THR A 156 20.09 4.18 -26.21
CA THR A 156 21.19 4.00 -27.17
C THR A 156 22.28 5.07 -27.01
N ASN A 157 21.88 6.32 -26.81
CA ASN A 157 22.78 7.48 -27.01
C ASN A 157 23.09 8.27 -25.73
N HIS A 158 22.37 8.05 -24.63
CA HIS A 158 22.43 8.94 -23.47
C HIS A 158 22.73 8.27 -22.13
N ASN A 159 22.74 6.93 -22.03
CA ASN A 159 23.14 6.21 -20.81
C ASN A 159 22.40 6.62 -19.51
N PRO A 160 21.05 6.62 -19.48
CA PRO A 160 20.30 6.95 -18.26
C PRO A 160 20.61 5.96 -17.12
N ASP A 161 20.62 6.44 -15.88
CA ASP A 161 20.64 5.63 -14.66
C ASP A 161 19.22 5.36 -14.14
N VAL A 162 18.33 6.34 -14.33
CA VAL A 162 16.90 6.26 -14.03
C VAL A 162 16.13 6.67 -15.27
N LEU A 163 15.23 5.80 -15.74
CA LEU A 163 14.33 6.08 -16.85
C LEU A 163 12.88 5.77 -16.42
N PHE A 164 12.01 6.77 -16.50
CA PHE A 164 10.56 6.61 -16.34
C PHE A 164 9.89 6.73 -17.71
N LEU A 165 9.05 5.75 -18.04
CA LEU A 165 8.22 5.70 -19.23
C LEU A 165 6.76 5.65 -18.82
N HIS A 166 5.91 6.40 -19.52
CA HIS A 166 4.46 6.35 -19.33
C HIS A 166 3.73 6.26 -20.67
N TYR A 167 2.88 5.24 -20.78
CA TYR A 167 2.00 4.96 -21.92
C TYR A 167 0.54 5.23 -21.54
N ASP A 168 -0.17 6.01 -22.37
CA ASP A 168 -1.51 6.55 -22.07
C ASP A 168 -2.62 5.85 -22.89
N ASP A 169 -2.25 5.16 -23.97
CA ASP A 169 -3.21 4.72 -25.00
C ASP A 169 -4.16 3.59 -24.53
N VAL A 170 -3.78 2.86 -23.48
CA VAL A 170 -4.66 1.87 -22.83
C VAL A 170 -5.81 2.55 -22.10
N ASP A 171 -5.55 3.64 -21.38
CA ASP A 171 -6.59 4.42 -20.70
C ASP A 171 -7.55 5.08 -21.70
N HIS A 172 -7.02 5.68 -22.77
CA HIS A 172 -7.83 6.20 -23.88
C HIS A 172 -8.75 5.12 -24.48
N ALA A 173 -8.23 3.91 -24.76
CA ALA A 173 -9.05 2.82 -25.28
C ALA A 173 -10.14 2.39 -24.29
N GLY A 174 -9.83 2.42 -22.98
CA GLY A 174 -10.77 2.18 -21.89
C GLY A 174 -11.89 3.21 -21.86
N HIS A 175 -11.58 4.49 -21.99
CA HIS A 175 -12.56 5.57 -22.10
C HIS A 175 -13.40 5.50 -23.38
N ASP A 176 -12.79 5.16 -24.52
CA ASP A 176 -13.49 5.14 -25.81
C ASP A 176 -14.49 3.96 -25.93
N SER A 177 -14.14 2.81 -25.35
CA SER A 177 -14.84 1.55 -25.65
C SER A 177 -15.13 0.67 -24.44
N GLY A 178 -14.42 0.87 -23.33
CA GLY A 178 -14.71 0.28 -22.03
C GLY A 178 -13.57 -0.55 -21.44
N PHE A 179 -13.25 -0.33 -20.17
CA PHE A 179 -12.29 -1.07 -19.37
C PHE A 179 -12.80 -2.48 -19.06
N SER A 180 -12.44 -3.47 -19.88
CA SER A 180 -12.90 -4.86 -19.70
C SER A 180 -11.97 -5.88 -20.36
N PRO A 181 -11.73 -7.06 -19.73
CA PRO A 181 -11.00 -8.16 -20.36
C PRO A 181 -11.75 -8.77 -21.56
N THR A 182 -13.00 -8.41 -21.81
CA THR A 182 -13.76 -8.88 -22.98
C THR A 182 -13.84 -7.84 -24.10
N ASN A 183 -13.24 -6.66 -23.92
CA ASN A 183 -13.25 -5.61 -24.94
C ASN A 183 -12.03 -5.74 -25.86
N ALA A 184 -12.27 -6.10 -27.12
CA ALA A 184 -11.22 -6.30 -28.12
C ALA A 184 -10.37 -5.05 -28.41
N ALA A 185 -10.94 -3.84 -28.40
CA ALA A 185 -10.19 -2.61 -28.67
C ALA A 185 -9.24 -2.27 -27.49
N TYR A 186 -9.74 -2.46 -26.27
CA TYR A 186 -8.95 -2.28 -25.06
C TYR A 186 -7.84 -3.34 -24.93
N LEU A 187 -8.11 -4.61 -25.24
CA LEU A 187 -7.07 -5.64 -25.30
C LEU A 187 -6.02 -5.33 -26.38
N ALA A 188 -6.43 -4.87 -27.56
CA ALA A 188 -5.49 -4.51 -28.62
C ALA A 188 -4.54 -3.37 -28.22
N ALA A 189 -5.02 -2.37 -27.47
CA ALA A 189 -4.16 -1.31 -26.93
C ALA A 189 -3.12 -1.86 -25.93
N ILE A 190 -3.51 -2.82 -25.08
CA ILE A 190 -2.58 -3.50 -24.17
C ILE A 190 -1.51 -4.28 -24.97
N GLU A 191 -1.92 -4.99 -26.03
CA GLU A 191 -1.01 -5.73 -26.91
C GLU A 191 -0.06 -4.82 -27.70
N GLU A 192 -0.47 -3.59 -28.02
CA GLU A 192 0.39 -2.58 -28.66
C GLU A 192 1.41 -2.01 -27.68
N VAL A 193 1.00 -1.69 -26.46
CA VAL A 193 1.93 -1.28 -25.39
C VAL A 193 2.94 -2.38 -25.06
N ASP A 194 2.54 -3.67 -25.05
CA ASP A 194 3.48 -4.78 -24.88
C ASP A 194 4.54 -4.83 -25.99
N GLN A 195 4.14 -4.65 -27.26
CA GLN A 195 5.10 -4.58 -28.37
C GLN A 195 6.06 -3.40 -28.22
N ASN A 196 5.55 -2.25 -27.77
CA ASN A 196 6.33 -1.06 -27.45
C ASN A 196 7.36 -1.33 -26.34
N ILE A 197 6.95 -2.00 -25.26
CA ILE A 197 7.85 -2.44 -24.19
C ILE A 197 8.90 -3.40 -24.75
N GLY A 198 8.55 -4.35 -25.62
CA GLY A 198 9.50 -5.23 -26.30
C GLY A 198 10.63 -4.47 -27.00
N MET A 199 10.29 -3.44 -27.79
CA MET A 199 11.29 -2.59 -28.48
C MET A 199 12.20 -1.83 -27.50
N VAL A 200 11.67 -1.37 -26.37
CA VAL A 200 12.45 -0.73 -25.30
C VAL A 200 13.39 -1.73 -24.64
N LEU A 201 12.93 -2.93 -24.34
CA LEU A 201 13.72 -4.00 -23.74
C LEU A 201 14.86 -4.44 -24.65
N ASP A 202 14.60 -4.61 -25.95
CA ASP A 202 15.63 -4.90 -26.95
C ASP A 202 16.72 -3.82 -26.93
N ALA A 203 16.33 -2.53 -26.98
CA ALA A 203 17.27 -1.43 -26.91
C ALA A 203 18.04 -1.37 -25.57
N LEU A 204 17.43 -1.80 -24.46
CA LEU A 204 18.08 -1.91 -23.15
C LEU A 204 19.11 -3.05 -23.14
N TYR A 205 18.76 -4.22 -23.64
CA TYR A 205 19.64 -5.39 -23.66
C TYR A 205 20.79 -5.27 -24.68
N ASP A 206 20.59 -4.53 -25.77
CA ASP A 206 21.60 -4.26 -26.80
C ASP A 206 22.62 -3.19 -26.40
N ARG A 207 22.46 -2.55 -25.23
CA ARG A 207 23.42 -1.55 -24.73
C ARG A 207 24.83 -2.15 -24.62
N PRO A 208 25.87 -1.51 -25.17
CA PRO A 208 27.24 -2.01 -25.06
C PRO A 208 27.72 -2.21 -23.61
N THR A 209 27.17 -1.44 -22.67
CA THR A 209 27.46 -1.47 -21.24
C THR A 209 26.51 -2.35 -20.43
N TYR A 210 25.54 -3.05 -21.05
CA TYR A 210 24.53 -3.83 -20.32
C TYR A 210 25.13 -4.87 -19.36
N ASN A 211 26.24 -5.51 -19.75
CA ASN A 211 26.94 -6.49 -18.90
C ASN A 211 27.60 -5.87 -17.66
N ASP A 212 27.87 -4.57 -17.68
CA ASP A 212 28.41 -3.79 -16.55
C ASP A 212 27.29 -3.12 -15.74
N GLU A 213 26.03 -3.36 -16.12
CA GLU A 213 24.83 -2.74 -15.54
C GLU A 213 23.94 -3.77 -14.84
N ASN A 214 23.17 -3.30 -13.87
CA ASN A 214 22.21 -4.09 -13.13
C ASN A 214 20.87 -3.34 -13.05
N TRP A 215 20.01 -3.62 -14.03
CA TRP A 215 18.71 -2.97 -14.20
C TRP A 215 17.64 -3.62 -13.33
N LEU A 216 16.91 -2.81 -12.56
CA LEU A 216 15.58 -3.15 -12.08
C LEU A 216 14.56 -2.60 -13.06
N ILE A 217 13.65 -3.44 -13.52
CA ILE A 217 12.52 -3.05 -14.37
C ILE A 217 11.26 -3.14 -13.51
N LEU A 218 10.61 -2.01 -13.27
CA LEU A 218 9.35 -1.91 -12.54
C LEU A 218 8.24 -1.63 -13.55
N ILE A 219 7.16 -2.42 -13.52
CA ILE A 219 5.98 -2.20 -14.37
C ILE A 219 4.74 -2.18 -13.48
N SER A 220 3.91 -1.15 -13.65
CA SER A 220 2.67 -0.98 -12.91
C SER A 220 1.68 -0.12 -13.68
N THR A 221 0.50 0.02 -13.10
CA THR A 221 -0.58 0.90 -13.54
C THR A 221 -1.08 1.66 -12.32
N ASP A 222 -1.62 2.84 -12.52
CA ASP A 222 -2.09 3.71 -11.45
C ASP A 222 -3.55 3.44 -11.05
N HIS A 223 -4.38 2.97 -11.98
CA HIS A 223 -5.73 2.50 -11.71
C HIS A 223 -6.21 1.47 -12.75
N GLY A 224 -7.32 0.80 -12.42
CA GLY A 224 -8.17 0.12 -13.40
C GLY A 224 -9.34 1.00 -13.81
N GLY A 225 -10.43 0.39 -14.30
CA GLY A 225 -11.62 1.14 -14.72
C GLY A 225 -12.86 0.28 -14.78
N ILE A 226 -14.02 0.93 -14.92
CA ILE A 226 -15.32 0.30 -15.02
C ILE A 226 -16.16 0.99 -16.10
N ASN A 227 -16.78 0.20 -16.97
CA ASN A 227 -17.41 0.72 -18.19
C ASN A 227 -16.42 1.62 -18.92
N THR A 228 -16.74 2.89 -19.19
CA THR A 228 -15.87 3.86 -19.87
C THR A 228 -15.31 4.93 -18.93
N SER A 229 -15.23 4.65 -17.62
CA SER A 229 -14.81 5.64 -16.61
C SER A 229 -14.00 4.99 -15.49
N HIS A 230 -13.40 5.83 -14.66
CA HIS A 230 -12.66 5.48 -13.46
C HIS A 230 -12.73 6.66 -12.47
N GLY A 231 -12.19 6.50 -11.25
CA GLY A 231 -12.24 7.49 -10.17
C GLY A 231 -13.15 7.10 -9.00
N GLY A 232 -13.81 5.94 -9.07
CA GLY A 232 -14.58 5.33 -7.99
C GLY A 232 -13.77 4.36 -7.12
N ASN A 233 -14.48 3.72 -6.18
CA ASN A 233 -13.89 2.82 -5.18
C ASN A 233 -14.18 1.34 -5.48
N SER A 234 -14.52 0.98 -6.72
CA SER A 234 -14.74 -0.43 -7.04
C SER A 234 -13.42 -1.19 -7.03
N ILE A 235 -13.49 -2.48 -6.69
CA ILE A 235 -12.29 -3.33 -6.69
C ILE A 235 -11.63 -3.38 -8.07
N GLY A 236 -12.40 -3.25 -9.15
CA GLY A 236 -11.89 -3.23 -10.53
C GLY A 236 -11.13 -1.96 -10.87
N GLU A 237 -11.45 -0.83 -10.22
CA GLU A 237 -10.72 0.43 -10.36
C GLU A 237 -9.47 0.46 -9.46
N GLN A 238 -9.53 -0.17 -8.29
CA GLN A 238 -8.42 -0.21 -7.32
C GLN A 238 -7.37 -1.28 -7.62
N THR A 239 -7.76 -2.38 -8.27
CA THR A 239 -6.85 -3.50 -8.56
C THR A 239 -5.88 -3.13 -9.67
N ILE A 240 -4.60 -3.14 -9.33
CA ILE A 240 -3.47 -2.86 -10.22
C ILE A 240 -2.49 -4.05 -10.22
N PHE A 241 -1.50 -4.00 -11.09
CA PHE A 241 -0.40 -4.95 -11.07
C PHE A 241 0.89 -4.26 -10.61
N TYR A 242 1.77 -5.05 -10.00
CA TYR A 242 3.11 -4.66 -9.58
C TYR A 242 4.07 -5.72 -10.10
N ILE A 243 5.03 -5.35 -10.94
CA ILE A 243 6.05 -6.27 -11.45
C ILE A 243 7.41 -5.65 -11.18
N ALA A 244 8.28 -6.35 -10.45
CA ALA A 244 9.67 -5.99 -10.26
C ALA A 244 10.55 -7.09 -10.87
N HIS A 245 11.14 -6.82 -12.03
CA HIS A 245 12.00 -7.73 -12.75
C HIS A 245 13.48 -7.40 -12.58
N ASN A 246 14.28 -8.43 -12.38
CA ASN A 246 15.74 -8.39 -12.53
C ASN A 246 16.23 -9.79 -12.90
N LYS A 247 17.22 -9.90 -13.79
CA LYS A 247 17.84 -11.18 -14.21
C LYS A 247 18.26 -12.12 -13.06
N SER A 248 18.51 -11.58 -11.87
CA SER A 248 18.94 -12.34 -10.69
C SER A 248 17.78 -12.78 -9.79
N PHE A 249 16.56 -12.30 -10.03
CA PHE A 249 15.40 -12.66 -9.22
C PHE A 249 14.88 -14.05 -9.57
N THR A 250 14.34 -14.71 -8.56
CA THR A 250 13.55 -15.92 -8.71
C THR A 250 12.08 -15.54 -8.82
N LYS A 251 11.37 -16.09 -9.81
CA LYS A 251 9.91 -15.91 -10.00
C LYS A 251 9.16 -16.09 -8.69
N THR A 252 8.59 -15.01 -8.18
CA THR A 252 7.88 -14.96 -6.90
C THR A 252 6.61 -14.15 -7.07
N GLN A 253 5.45 -14.81 -7.02
CA GLN A 253 4.16 -14.14 -7.02
C GLN A 253 3.71 -13.83 -5.58
N ILE A 254 3.39 -12.57 -5.31
CA ILE A 254 2.76 -12.11 -4.08
C ILE A 254 1.24 -12.12 -4.31
N PHE A 255 0.55 -13.00 -3.59
CA PHE A 255 -0.91 -13.07 -3.61
C PHE A 255 -1.52 -12.03 -2.67
N PRO A 256 -2.73 -11.54 -2.98
CA PRO A 256 -3.41 -10.62 -2.08
C PRO A 256 -3.73 -11.34 -0.77
N ASP A 257 -3.52 -10.65 0.33
CA ASP A 257 -3.91 -11.10 1.66
C ASP A 257 -5.10 -10.28 2.14
N SER A 258 -6.21 -10.96 2.39
CA SER A 258 -7.42 -10.35 2.89
C SER A 258 -7.59 -10.73 4.35
N ILE A 259 -7.23 -9.84 5.28
CA ILE A 259 -7.88 -9.89 6.58
C ILE A 259 -9.22 -9.21 6.39
N ILE A 260 -10.29 -10.01 6.38
CA ILE A 260 -11.65 -9.50 6.54
C ILE A 260 -11.72 -8.97 7.97
N VAL A 261 -11.62 -7.66 8.12
CA VAL A 261 -12.06 -7.01 9.36
C VAL A 261 -13.49 -6.57 9.10
N PRO A 262 -14.49 -7.12 9.80
CA PRO A 262 -15.82 -6.54 9.75
C PRO A 262 -15.67 -5.07 10.16
N VAL A 263 -16.29 -4.14 9.44
CA VAL A 263 -16.53 -2.79 9.97
C VAL A 263 -17.34 -3.00 11.25
N THR A 264 -16.65 -3.03 12.39
CA THR A 264 -17.21 -3.62 13.60
C THR A 264 -18.07 -2.57 14.27
N SER A 265 -19.38 -2.67 14.04
CA SER A 265 -20.29 -2.39 15.14
C SER A 265 -19.83 -3.20 16.35
N CYS A 266 -19.77 -2.58 17.54
CA CYS A 266 -19.35 -3.30 18.74
C CYS A 266 -20.34 -4.41 19.14
N ILE A 267 -21.51 -4.47 18.50
CA ILE A 267 -22.40 -5.62 18.49
C ILE A 267 -22.09 -6.43 17.22
N SER A 268 -21.63 -7.67 17.38
CA SER A 268 -21.28 -8.56 16.27
C SER A 268 -22.55 -8.93 15.47
N GLN A 269 -22.84 -8.14 14.43
CA GLN A 269 -23.88 -8.38 13.45
C GLN A 269 -23.31 -8.17 12.05
N THR A 270 -23.63 -9.10 11.15
CA THR A 270 -23.16 -9.09 9.76
C THR A 270 -24.27 -8.76 8.77
N LYS A 271 -25.40 -8.24 9.27
CA LYS A 271 -26.60 -7.92 8.48
C LYS A 271 -27.24 -6.65 9.03
N TYR A 272 -27.63 -5.75 8.13
CA TYR A 272 -28.32 -4.50 8.44
C TYR A 272 -29.29 -4.15 7.32
N LEU A 273 -30.22 -3.25 7.65
CA LEU A 273 -31.11 -2.62 6.71
C LEU A 273 -30.48 -1.31 6.22
N GLU A 274 -30.35 -1.15 4.90
CA GLU A 274 -29.88 0.07 4.24
C GLU A 274 -31.06 0.85 3.67
N PHE A 275 -31.06 2.16 3.94
CA PHE A 275 -32.04 3.12 3.45
C PHE A 275 -31.37 4.00 2.39
N ASP A 276 -31.90 4.05 1.17
CA ASP A 276 -31.24 4.64 0.00
C ASP A 276 -32.01 5.77 -0.72
N GLU A 277 -32.92 6.44 0.01
CA GLU A 277 -33.70 7.64 -0.39
C GLU A 277 -34.96 7.40 -1.27
N ASP A 278 -35.44 6.16 -1.43
CA ASP A 278 -36.64 5.82 -2.25
C ASP A 278 -37.90 5.39 -1.44
N SER A 279 -38.44 6.28 -0.58
CA SER A 279 -39.59 5.97 0.32
C SER A 279 -39.31 4.83 1.32
N ASP A 280 -38.04 4.60 1.63
CA ASP A 280 -37.59 3.55 2.53
C ASP A 280 -38.02 3.82 3.97
N MET A 281 -38.79 2.89 4.54
CA MET A 281 -39.12 2.98 5.96
C MET A 281 -39.42 1.62 6.60
N VAL A 282 -39.23 1.58 7.91
CA VAL A 282 -39.87 0.58 8.78
C VAL A 282 -41.01 1.26 9.53
N THR A 283 -42.22 0.72 9.39
CA THR A 283 -43.41 1.20 10.10
C THR A 283 -43.76 0.25 11.23
N ILE A 284 -43.71 0.73 12.47
CA ILE A 284 -44.03 -0.01 13.69
C ILE A 284 -45.40 0.44 14.19
N PRO A 285 -46.39 -0.46 14.31
CA PRO A 285 -47.73 -0.09 14.77
C PRO A 285 -47.72 0.57 16.15
N ASN A 286 -48.58 1.57 16.34
CA ASN A 286 -48.77 2.15 17.67
C ASN A 286 -49.46 1.17 18.61
N ILE A 287 -48.96 1.09 19.85
CA ILE A 287 -49.56 0.32 20.95
C ILE A 287 -49.64 1.21 22.21
N PRO A 288 -50.51 0.89 23.19
CA PRO A 288 -50.64 1.71 24.40
C PRO A 288 -49.34 1.95 25.16
N ALA A 289 -48.34 1.06 25.06
CA ALA A 289 -47.04 1.22 25.69
C ALA A 289 -46.20 2.37 25.11
N TYR A 290 -46.52 2.88 23.92
CA TYR A 290 -45.84 4.00 23.26
C TYR A 290 -46.55 5.35 23.48
N ASN A 291 -47.69 5.34 24.18
CA ASN A 291 -48.42 6.54 24.54
C ASN A 291 -47.84 7.15 25.83
N PHE A 292 -46.73 7.88 25.69
CA PHE A 292 -45.95 8.38 26.84
C PHE A 292 -46.63 9.52 27.62
N GLY A 293 -47.68 10.15 27.08
CA GLY A 293 -48.48 11.10 27.83
C GLY A 293 -47.70 12.30 28.37
N THR A 294 -48.10 12.74 29.57
CA THR A 294 -47.47 13.86 30.28
C THR A 294 -46.38 13.43 31.26
N ASP A 295 -46.32 12.16 31.63
CA ASP A 295 -45.63 11.68 32.84
C ASP A 295 -44.96 10.31 32.70
N THR A 296 -44.94 9.69 31.52
CA THR A 296 -44.25 8.41 31.33
C THR A 296 -42.85 8.61 30.79
N ASP A 297 -41.86 8.25 31.60
CA ASP A 297 -40.46 8.30 31.21
C ASP A 297 -40.08 7.18 30.25
N PHE A 298 -39.17 7.48 29.32
CA PHE A 298 -38.68 6.50 28.37
C PHE A 298 -37.28 6.79 27.86
N THR A 299 -36.67 5.80 27.21
CA THR A 299 -35.42 5.95 26.47
C THR A 299 -35.58 5.31 25.10
N ILE A 300 -35.10 5.99 24.06
CA ILE A 300 -34.97 5.42 22.72
C ILE A 300 -33.49 5.38 22.32
N GLU A 301 -33.08 4.28 21.71
CA GLU A 301 -31.72 4.07 21.22
C GLU A 301 -31.76 3.54 19.78
N CYS A 302 -30.73 3.84 19.00
CA CYS A 302 -30.45 3.17 17.74
C CYS A 302 -28.95 3.17 17.46
N ARG A 303 -28.52 2.35 16.52
CA ARG A 303 -27.20 2.47 15.89
C ARG A 303 -27.37 2.91 14.47
N VAL A 304 -26.54 3.86 14.03
CA VAL A 304 -26.62 4.42 12.69
C VAL A 304 -25.25 4.48 12.04
N ARG A 305 -25.23 4.40 10.72
CA ARG A 305 -24.06 4.69 9.88
C ARG A 305 -24.52 5.43 8.64
N THR A 306 -23.93 6.59 8.37
CA THR A 306 -24.30 7.40 7.21
C THR A 306 -23.14 8.29 6.78
N ALA A 307 -23.15 8.71 5.51
CA ALA A 307 -22.27 9.73 4.96
C ALA A 307 -23.01 11.08 4.76
N SER A 308 -24.32 11.13 5.04
CA SER A 308 -25.19 12.27 4.77
C SER A 308 -25.74 12.88 6.05
N ALA A 309 -25.81 14.20 6.10
CA ALA A 309 -26.46 14.96 7.16
C ALA A 309 -27.51 15.88 6.55
N GLY A 310 -28.78 15.47 6.61
CA GLY A 310 -29.93 16.22 6.08
C GLY A 310 -31.05 16.39 7.12
N ASP A 311 -32.07 17.19 6.81
CA ASP A 311 -33.27 17.26 7.66
C ASP A 311 -34.16 16.06 7.32
N VAL A 312 -33.90 14.96 8.02
CA VAL A 312 -34.46 13.64 7.77
C VAL A 312 -35.02 13.04 9.06
N THR A 313 -35.72 11.91 8.97
CA THR A 313 -36.16 11.15 10.15
C THR A 313 -35.34 9.86 10.27
N ILE A 314 -34.45 9.81 11.25
CA ILE A 314 -33.71 8.57 11.57
C ILE A 314 -34.66 7.60 12.27
N VAL A 315 -35.23 8.02 13.41
CA VAL A 315 -36.29 7.32 14.15
C VAL A 315 -37.22 8.35 14.79
N GLY A 316 -38.53 8.17 14.70
CA GLY A 316 -39.50 9.08 15.32
C GLY A 316 -40.93 8.55 15.27
N ASN A 317 -41.88 9.33 15.78
CA ASN A 317 -43.32 8.99 15.72
C ASN A 317 -44.21 10.19 15.35
N LYS A 318 -43.63 11.21 14.72
CA LYS A 318 -44.31 12.46 14.39
C LYS A 318 -44.20 12.80 12.90
N ASN A 319 -45.12 13.64 12.43
CA ASN A 319 -44.95 14.33 11.15
C ASN A 319 -43.86 15.39 11.33
N TRP A 320 -42.72 15.21 10.66
CA TRP A 320 -41.54 16.06 10.85
C TRP A 320 -41.58 17.37 10.06
N ALA A 321 -42.71 17.70 9.42
CA ALA A 321 -42.94 19.03 8.83
C ALA A 321 -42.95 20.17 9.88
N SER A 322 -43.12 19.87 11.17
CA SER A 322 -43.05 20.87 12.24
C SER A 322 -42.52 20.29 13.55
N GLY A 323 -41.53 20.98 14.13
CA GLY A 323 -41.01 20.66 15.44
C GLY A 323 -42.03 20.79 16.59
N ASN A 324 -43.16 21.47 16.39
CA ASN A 324 -44.22 21.56 17.41
C ASN A 324 -45.17 20.38 17.40
N ASN A 325 -45.23 19.58 16.33
CA ASN A 325 -46.13 18.42 16.30
C ASN A 325 -45.82 17.49 17.48
N ASP A 326 -46.87 16.88 18.02
CA ASP A 326 -46.82 15.93 19.13
C ASP A 326 -45.93 14.73 18.80
N GLY A 327 -45.13 14.30 19.76
CA GLY A 327 -44.18 13.19 19.62
C GLY A 327 -42.72 13.63 19.51
N PHE A 328 -41.84 12.70 19.12
CA PHE A 328 -40.40 12.89 19.10
C PHE A 328 -39.77 12.45 17.76
N VAL A 329 -38.56 12.94 17.49
CA VAL A 329 -37.74 12.50 16.36
C VAL A 329 -36.24 12.65 16.65
N MET A 330 -35.44 11.72 16.13
CA MET A 330 -34.00 11.85 15.93
C MET A 330 -33.72 12.25 14.48
N SER A 331 -32.90 13.27 14.27
CA SER A 331 -32.67 13.91 12.96
C SER A 331 -31.31 14.62 12.94
N PHE A 332 -31.00 15.41 11.91
CA PHE A 332 -29.87 16.33 11.91
C PHE A 332 -30.32 17.78 12.00
N LYS A 333 -29.48 18.61 12.59
CA LYS A 333 -29.64 20.07 12.58
C LYS A 333 -29.49 20.55 11.14
N LEU A 334 -30.51 21.18 10.58
CA LEU A 334 -30.47 21.79 9.25
C LEU A 334 -31.18 23.15 9.30
N PRO A 335 -30.73 24.17 8.53
CA PRO A 335 -29.50 24.24 7.74
C PRO A 335 -28.23 24.48 8.57
N SER A 336 -28.36 24.58 9.90
CA SER A 336 -27.26 24.95 10.79
C SER A 336 -26.36 23.78 11.24
N GLY A 337 -26.48 22.60 10.61
CA GLY A 337 -25.75 21.36 10.91
C GLY A 337 -24.27 21.36 10.54
N PRO A 338 -23.57 20.23 10.72
CA PRO A 338 -24.04 18.84 10.48
C PRO A 338 -24.33 17.98 11.73
N GLU A 339 -24.53 18.58 12.91
CA GLU A 339 -24.74 17.82 14.13
C GLU A 339 -26.09 17.06 14.14
N TRP A 340 -26.11 15.84 14.68
CA TRP A 340 -27.38 15.15 14.95
C TRP A 340 -28.14 15.84 16.11
N LYS A 341 -29.46 15.69 16.12
CA LYS A 341 -30.38 16.34 17.06
C LYS A 341 -31.52 15.43 17.50
N VAL A 342 -32.17 15.82 18.60
CA VAL A 342 -33.46 15.28 19.01
C VAL A 342 -34.45 16.42 19.18
N ASN A 343 -35.67 16.22 18.68
CA ASN A 343 -36.81 17.10 18.92
C ASN A 343 -37.95 16.36 19.62
N VAL A 344 -38.66 17.06 20.49
CA VAL A 344 -39.94 16.64 21.06
C VAL A 344 -40.92 17.81 21.08
N GLY A 345 -42.18 17.54 20.74
CA GLY A 345 -43.28 18.52 20.79
C GLY A 345 -44.55 17.95 21.41
N ASP A 346 -45.45 18.85 21.84
CA ASP A 346 -46.77 18.53 22.45
C ASP A 346 -47.96 19.08 21.63
N GLY A 347 -47.70 19.54 20.40
CA GLY A 347 -48.65 20.26 19.54
C GLY A 347 -48.59 21.79 19.67
N SER A 348 -48.00 22.33 20.75
CA SER A 348 -47.91 23.77 21.04
C SER A 348 -46.50 24.24 21.41
N ASN A 349 -45.81 23.49 22.25
CA ASN A 349 -44.46 23.71 22.73
C ASN A 349 -43.53 22.63 22.18
N ARG A 350 -42.23 22.95 22.12
CA ARG A 350 -41.19 21.98 21.74
C ARG A 350 -39.90 22.16 22.51
N ARG A 351 -39.07 21.12 22.51
CA ARG A 351 -37.64 21.16 22.87
C ARG A 351 -36.82 20.59 21.73
N ASP A 352 -35.68 21.22 21.48
CA ASP A 352 -34.67 20.79 20.53
C ASP A 352 -33.34 20.66 21.28
N ILE A 353 -32.65 19.54 21.13
CA ILE A 353 -31.25 19.42 21.53
C ILE A 353 -30.41 19.30 20.27
N ASN A 354 -29.68 20.36 19.96
CA ASN A 354 -28.90 20.52 18.72
C ASN A 354 -27.39 20.45 18.96
N THR A 355 -26.96 19.65 19.95
CA THR A 355 -25.57 19.57 20.39
C THR A 355 -24.98 18.16 20.22
N GLY A 356 -25.56 17.34 19.34
CA GLY A 356 -24.97 16.06 18.96
C GLY A 356 -23.62 16.22 18.25
N GLY A 357 -22.92 15.12 18.00
CA GLY A 357 -21.68 15.10 17.23
C GLY A 357 -21.91 15.01 15.71
N LEU A 358 -20.79 14.92 14.98
CA LEU A 358 -20.75 14.78 13.53
C LEU A 358 -20.66 13.29 13.17
N ILE A 359 -21.82 12.65 13.02
CA ILE A 359 -21.95 11.19 12.81
C ILE A 359 -22.09 10.79 11.34
N ALA A 360 -22.14 11.77 10.43
CA ALA A 360 -22.16 11.55 8.99
C ALA A 360 -20.73 11.38 8.45
N ASN A 361 -20.05 10.34 8.91
CA ASN A 361 -18.63 10.06 8.68
C ASN A 361 -18.38 8.63 8.16
N SER A 362 -19.45 7.93 7.78
CA SER A 362 -19.44 6.52 7.36
C SER A 362 -19.03 5.51 8.44
N GLU A 363 -19.00 5.90 9.72
CA GLU A 363 -18.73 5.01 10.86
C GLU A 363 -20.02 4.66 11.64
N TRP A 364 -20.01 3.54 12.36
CA TRP A 364 -21.13 3.15 13.22
C TRP A 364 -21.13 3.96 14.52
N HIS A 365 -22.23 4.67 14.78
CA HIS A 365 -22.46 5.40 16.03
C HIS A 365 -23.68 4.85 16.77
N HIS A 366 -23.60 4.76 18.10
CA HIS A 366 -24.75 4.53 18.98
C HIS A 366 -25.35 5.88 19.38
N LEU A 367 -26.65 6.05 19.13
CA LEU A 367 -27.41 7.24 19.53
C LEU A 367 -28.44 6.84 20.58
N ALA A 368 -28.58 7.64 21.63
CA ALA A 368 -29.61 7.45 22.63
C ALA A 368 -30.21 8.78 23.09
N ALA A 369 -31.49 8.77 23.43
CA ALA A 369 -32.19 9.90 24.03
C ALA A 369 -33.08 9.43 25.18
N THR A 370 -32.85 9.98 26.37
CA THR A 370 -33.65 9.71 27.56
C THR A 370 -34.62 10.86 27.78
N PHE A 371 -35.88 10.54 28.04
CA PHE A 371 -36.97 11.47 28.27
C PHE A 371 -37.46 11.28 29.69
N ASP A 372 -36.86 12.03 30.62
CA ASP A 372 -37.36 12.20 31.97
C ASP A 372 -38.44 13.30 31.93
N ARG A 373 -39.72 12.92 32.10
CA ARG A 373 -40.85 13.81 31.81
C ARG A 373 -41.02 14.89 32.87
N ASP A 374 -40.62 14.63 34.12
CA ASP A 374 -40.56 15.63 35.19
C ASP A 374 -39.16 16.23 35.40
N GLY A 375 -38.15 15.73 34.69
CA GLY A 375 -36.80 16.26 34.61
C GLY A 375 -36.39 16.80 33.23
N ASN A 376 -35.39 16.17 32.64
CA ASN A 376 -34.73 16.62 31.41
C ASN A 376 -34.79 15.57 30.30
N ILE A 377 -34.92 16.05 29.06
CA ILE A 377 -34.49 15.27 27.90
C ILE A 377 -32.98 15.38 27.78
N THR A 378 -32.31 14.25 27.56
CA THR A 378 -30.85 14.18 27.47
C THR A 378 -30.45 13.26 26.32
N ILE A 379 -29.47 13.68 25.51
CA ILE A 379 -28.95 12.89 24.39
C ILE A 379 -27.54 12.39 24.66
N TYR A 380 -27.25 11.20 24.15
CA TYR A 380 -25.99 10.50 24.28
C TYR A 380 -25.56 9.96 22.93
N GLU A 381 -24.26 10.01 22.68
CA GLU A 381 -23.64 9.42 21.50
C GLU A 381 -22.47 8.59 21.99
N ASP A 382 -22.43 7.34 21.54
CA ASP A 382 -21.45 6.33 21.94
C ASP A 382 -21.31 6.24 23.46
N GLY A 383 -22.43 6.27 24.19
CA GLY A 383 -22.47 6.22 25.66
C GLY A 383 -22.06 7.50 26.39
N VAL A 384 -21.74 8.59 25.66
CA VAL A 384 -21.31 9.86 26.23
C VAL A 384 -22.39 10.92 26.09
N GLN A 385 -22.73 11.62 27.17
CA GLN A 385 -23.71 12.71 27.14
C GLN A 385 -23.25 13.86 26.24
N LYS A 386 -24.12 14.30 25.33
CA LYS A 386 -23.85 15.41 24.40
C LYS A 386 -24.67 16.67 24.68
N GLY A 387 -25.84 16.53 25.29
CA GLY A 387 -26.71 17.66 25.57
C GLY A 387 -27.90 17.30 26.44
N SER A 388 -28.47 18.30 27.10
CA SER A 388 -29.65 18.13 27.95
C SER A 388 -30.45 19.43 27.99
N THR A 389 -31.77 19.33 28.08
CA THR A 389 -32.65 20.47 28.33
C THR A 389 -33.89 20.06 29.10
N SER A 390 -34.52 21.00 29.79
CA SER A 390 -35.66 20.72 30.65
C SER A 390 -36.93 20.39 29.86
N MET A 391 -37.62 19.33 30.29
CA MET A 391 -38.93 18.94 29.77
C MET A 391 -40.08 19.70 30.43
N VAL A 392 -39.79 20.53 31.44
CA VAL A 392 -40.78 21.38 32.10
C VAL A 392 -41.50 22.25 31.07
N GLY A 393 -42.83 22.16 31.05
CA GLY A 393 -43.69 22.89 30.11
C GLY A 393 -43.93 22.21 28.76
N ILE A 394 -43.43 20.98 28.56
CA ILE A 394 -43.87 20.09 27.47
C ILE A 394 -45.03 19.23 27.99
N GLY A 395 -46.21 19.45 27.43
CA GLY A 395 -47.47 18.78 27.76
C GLY A 395 -47.56 17.35 27.23
N ASP A 396 -48.76 16.93 26.82
CA ASP A 396 -48.99 15.57 26.34
C ASP A 396 -48.29 15.33 25.00
N ILE A 397 -47.42 14.33 24.94
CA ILE A 397 -46.69 13.94 23.72
C ILE A 397 -47.25 12.67 23.06
N THR A 398 -48.43 12.22 23.49
CA THR A 398 -49.09 11.04 22.93
C THR A 398 -49.42 11.28 21.47
N ASN A 399 -48.71 10.59 20.58
CA ASN A 399 -49.01 10.55 19.15
C ASN A 399 -49.62 9.19 18.81
N ASN A 400 -50.79 9.17 18.16
CA ASN A 400 -51.46 7.94 17.77
C ASN A 400 -50.89 7.31 16.47
N GLY A 401 -49.93 7.98 15.82
CA GLY A 401 -49.20 7.49 14.66
C GLY A 401 -48.18 6.39 15.00
N PRO A 402 -47.68 5.68 13.98
CA PRO A 402 -46.68 4.63 14.16
C PRO A 402 -45.35 5.22 14.63
N ILE A 403 -44.49 4.36 15.18
CA ILE A 403 -43.05 4.65 15.22
C ILE A 403 -42.50 4.31 13.82
N THR A 404 -41.72 5.21 13.25
CA THR A 404 -41.06 5.02 11.95
C THR A 404 -39.54 5.08 12.09
N ILE A 405 -38.86 4.30 11.25
CA ILE A 405 -37.41 4.31 11.05
C ILE A 405 -37.20 4.62 9.58
N GLY A 406 -36.31 5.56 9.24
CA GLY A 406 -35.96 5.88 7.85
C GLY A 406 -36.78 7.00 7.19
N ALA A 407 -37.98 7.30 7.68
CA ALA A 407 -38.82 8.41 7.19
C ALA A 407 -39.79 8.87 8.28
N ASP A 408 -40.47 10.00 8.09
CA ASP A 408 -41.51 10.47 9.00
C ASP A 408 -42.82 9.66 8.88
N ILE A 409 -43.83 9.94 9.72
CA ILE A 409 -45.10 9.16 9.72
C ILE A 409 -45.91 9.27 8.42
N LEU A 410 -45.56 10.20 7.52
CA LEU A 410 -46.19 10.37 6.21
C LEU A 410 -45.31 9.82 5.08
N GLY A 411 -44.15 9.25 5.41
CA GLY A 411 -43.18 8.75 4.44
C GLY A 411 -42.40 9.84 3.71
N ASN A 412 -42.15 10.99 4.35
CA ASN A 412 -41.28 12.02 3.80
C ASN A 412 -40.01 12.17 4.66
N LEU A 413 -39.06 12.97 4.17
CA LEU A 413 -37.83 13.34 4.89
C LEU A 413 -36.94 12.10 5.10
N ASP A 414 -36.67 11.44 3.99
CA ASP A 414 -36.02 10.13 3.90
C ASP A 414 -34.58 10.18 4.41
N TYR A 415 -34.22 9.20 5.24
CA TYR A 415 -32.88 9.02 5.76
C TYR A 415 -32.07 8.11 4.83
N THR A 416 -30.80 8.47 4.65
CA THR A 416 -29.83 7.72 3.84
C THR A 416 -28.79 7.11 4.74
N GLY A 417 -28.61 5.81 4.66
CA GLY A 417 -27.61 5.07 5.43
C GLY A 417 -28.18 3.83 6.09
N MET A 418 -27.47 3.30 7.08
CA MET A 418 -27.84 2.05 7.74
C MET A 418 -28.32 2.31 9.16
N VAL A 419 -29.32 1.54 9.60
CA VAL A 419 -29.84 1.55 10.98
C VAL A 419 -29.86 0.13 11.54
N GLN A 420 -29.50 -0.02 12.82
CA GLN A 420 -29.55 -1.28 13.56
C GLN A 420 -29.97 -1.04 15.02
N GLU A 421 -30.37 -2.11 15.70
CA GLU A 421 -30.50 -2.15 17.17
C GLU A 421 -31.37 -1.00 17.71
N VAL A 422 -32.54 -0.79 17.10
CA VAL A 422 -33.52 0.18 17.59
C VAL A 422 -34.17 -0.38 18.85
N ARG A 423 -34.06 0.36 19.96
CA ARG A 423 -34.53 -0.08 21.28
C ARG A 423 -35.38 1.00 21.91
N LEU A 424 -36.45 0.58 22.57
CA LEU A 424 -37.35 1.45 23.29
C LEU A 424 -37.59 0.91 24.70
N TRP A 425 -37.41 1.76 25.70
CA TRP A 425 -37.47 1.38 27.10
C TRP A 425 -38.46 2.27 27.86
N ASN A 426 -39.25 1.70 28.78
CA ASN A 426 -40.10 2.46 29.70
C ASN A 426 -39.35 2.86 30.99
N LYS A 427 -38.13 3.38 30.81
CA LYS A 427 -37.23 3.83 31.89
C LYS A 427 -36.26 4.88 31.34
N VAL A 428 -35.88 5.84 32.18
CA VAL A 428 -34.68 6.67 31.97
C VAL A 428 -33.43 5.83 32.24
N ILE A 429 -32.65 5.52 31.20
CA ILE A 429 -31.39 4.79 31.35
C ILE A 429 -30.28 5.80 31.69
N SER A 430 -29.48 5.50 32.73
CA SER A 430 -28.35 6.36 33.09
C SER A 430 -27.22 6.30 32.06
N GLN A 431 -26.38 7.34 32.00
CA GLN A 431 -25.20 7.34 31.12
C GLN A 431 -24.31 6.10 31.31
N SER A 432 -24.08 5.69 32.57
CA SER A 432 -23.25 4.52 32.88
C SER A 432 -23.87 3.21 32.39
N GLU A 433 -25.20 3.08 32.47
CA GLU A 433 -25.91 1.92 31.93
C GLU A 433 -25.85 1.93 30.39
N LEU A 434 -26.05 3.08 29.74
CA LEU A 434 -25.91 3.21 28.28
C LEU A 434 -24.50 2.85 27.80
N ASP A 435 -23.47 3.37 28.46
CA ASP A 435 -22.08 3.06 28.13
C ASP A 435 -21.78 1.55 28.24
N GLN A 436 -22.39 0.90 29.24
CA GLN A 436 -22.27 -0.54 29.44
C GLN A 436 -23.08 -1.37 28.42
N TRP A 437 -24.28 -0.93 28.03
CA TRP A 437 -25.24 -1.75 27.28
C TRP A 437 -25.22 -1.51 25.76
N LYS A 438 -24.66 -0.39 25.30
CA LYS A 438 -24.61 -0.03 23.86
C LYS A 438 -23.94 -1.08 22.96
N CYS A 439 -23.07 -1.91 23.53
CA CYS A 439 -22.34 -2.98 22.85
C CYS A 439 -22.75 -4.39 23.28
N VAL A 440 -23.81 -4.54 24.07
CA VAL A 440 -24.27 -5.83 24.57
C VAL A 440 -25.48 -6.28 23.75
N PRO A 441 -25.47 -7.48 23.14
CA PRO A 441 -26.66 -8.09 22.56
C PRO A 441 -27.75 -8.26 23.64
N LEU A 442 -28.94 -7.73 23.40
CA LEU A 442 -30.06 -7.88 24.32
C LEU A 442 -30.73 -9.25 24.10
N THR A 443 -30.91 -9.97 25.20
CA THR A 443 -31.67 -11.22 25.24
C THR A 443 -32.62 -11.17 26.44
N ALA A 444 -33.50 -12.16 26.56
CA ALA A 444 -34.40 -12.31 27.71
C ALA A 444 -33.68 -12.38 29.08
N THR A 445 -32.35 -12.51 29.11
CA THR A 445 -31.53 -12.51 30.33
C THR A 445 -31.03 -11.13 30.75
N HIS A 446 -31.29 -10.08 29.96
CA HIS A 446 -30.88 -8.72 30.30
C HIS A 446 -31.53 -8.28 31.64
N PRO A 447 -30.80 -7.64 32.57
CA PRO A 447 -31.31 -7.30 33.90
C PRO A 447 -32.59 -6.44 33.85
N ASP A 448 -32.69 -5.57 32.84
CA ASP A 448 -33.84 -4.70 32.62
C ASP A 448 -34.73 -5.15 31.45
N TYR A 449 -34.67 -6.43 31.03
CA TYR A 449 -35.46 -6.92 29.88
C TYR A 449 -36.97 -6.65 30.00
N GLN A 450 -37.53 -6.65 31.21
CA GLN A 450 -38.94 -6.31 31.47
C GLN A 450 -39.28 -4.83 31.20
N ARG A 451 -38.27 -3.97 31.09
CA ARG A 451 -38.39 -2.55 30.75
C ARG A 451 -38.21 -2.28 29.25
N LEU A 452 -37.75 -3.27 28.49
CA LEU A 452 -37.61 -3.20 27.04
C LEU A 452 -38.99 -3.41 26.40
N ILE A 453 -39.58 -2.31 25.91
CA ILE A 453 -40.93 -2.28 25.36
C ILE A 453 -40.96 -2.36 23.83
N GLY A 454 -39.78 -2.31 23.20
CA GLY A 454 -39.58 -2.59 21.78
C GLY A 454 -38.10 -2.82 21.48
N HIS A 455 -37.77 -3.82 20.67
CA HIS A 455 -36.40 -4.11 20.23
C HIS A 455 -36.40 -4.68 18.82
N TRP A 456 -35.97 -3.87 17.86
CA TRP A 456 -35.80 -4.25 16.46
C TRP A 456 -34.30 -4.30 16.14
N PRO A 457 -33.69 -5.49 16.12
CA PRO A 457 -32.28 -5.63 15.77
C PRO A 457 -31.98 -5.16 14.34
N LEU A 458 -32.92 -5.38 13.41
CA LEU A 458 -32.77 -5.18 11.97
C LEU A 458 -31.63 -6.03 11.39
N ASN A 459 -31.68 -7.34 11.63
CA ASN A 459 -30.68 -8.33 11.21
C ASN A 459 -31.28 -9.60 10.56
N GLU A 460 -32.54 -9.55 10.16
CA GLU A 460 -33.36 -10.65 9.63
C GLU A 460 -32.85 -11.25 8.32
N SER A 461 -31.86 -10.61 7.70
CA SER A 461 -31.15 -11.06 6.50
C SER A 461 -31.97 -11.09 5.21
N ALA A 462 -33.30 -11.09 5.28
CA ALA A 462 -34.24 -11.02 4.17
C ALA A 462 -35.68 -10.77 4.67
N GLY A 463 -36.58 -10.37 3.75
CA GLY A 463 -38.01 -10.26 4.00
C GLY A 463 -38.47 -8.85 4.37
N THR A 464 -39.78 -8.71 4.62
CA THR A 464 -40.44 -7.41 4.82
C THR A 464 -40.92 -7.16 6.24
N ILE A 465 -40.41 -7.93 7.21
CA ILE A 465 -40.79 -7.85 8.63
C ILE A 465 -39.54 -7.54 9.45
N ALA A 466 -39.62 -6.49 10.28
CA ALA A 466 -38.65 -6.20 11.32
C ALA A 466 -39.16 -6.79 12.64
N ASN A 467 -38.53 -7.84 13.16
CA ASN A 467 -39.06 -8.52 14.34
C ASN A 467 -38.81 -7.72 15.61
N ASP A 468 -39.82 -7.66 16.47
CA ASP A 468 -39.67 -7.15 17.82
C ASP A 468 -39.28 -8.30 18.77
N LEU A 469 -38.04 -8.27 19.26
CA LEU A 469 -37.52 -9.25 20.22
C LEU A 469 -37.84 -8.90 21.68
N SER A 470 -38.63 -7.86 21.93
CA SER A 470 -39.16 -7.55 23.25
C SER A 470 -40.29 -8.49 23.65
N THR A 471 -40.83 -8.31 24.85
CA THR A 471 -42.00 -9.07 25.31
C THR A 471 -43.30 -8.69 24.59
N PHE A 472 -43.31 -7.59 23.83
CA PHE A 472 -44.50 -7.07 23.14
C PHE A 472 -44.72 -7.72 21.76
N ASN A 473 -43.67 -8.24 21.10
CA ASN A 473 -43.73 -8.82 19.75
C ASN A 473 -44.45 -7.88 18.75
N ASN A 474 -44.21 -6.57 18.87
CA ASN A 474 -44.80 -5.55 18.01
C ASN A 474 -43.94 -5.34 16.75
N ASP A 475 -43.97 -6.35 15.87
CA ASP A 475 -43.19 -6.36 14.64
C ASP A 475 -43.48 -5.14 13.74
N GLY A 476 -42.43 -4.63 13.10
CA GLY A 476 -42.51 -3.58 12.10
C GLY A 476 -42.66 -4.13 10.68
N VAL A 477 -43.25 -3.32 9.79
CA VAL A 477 -43.34 -3.60 8.36
C VAL A 477 -42.28 -2.80 7.62
N ILE A 478 -41.44 -3.50 6.86
CA ILE A 478 -40.38 -2.92 6.03
C ILE A 478 -40.96 -2.61 4.64
N THR A 479 -40.82 -1.36 4.19
CA THR A 479 -41.27 -0.89 2.88
C THR A 479 -40.10 -0.26 2.14
N ALA A 480 -39.61 -0.98 1.12
CA ALA A 480 -38.54 -0.60 0.18
C ALA A 480 -37.05 -0.82 0.55
N PRO A 481 -36.54 -0.74 1.80
CA PRO A 481 -35.10 -0.81 2.02
C PRO A 481 -34.54 -2.22 1.82
N ASP A 482 -33.28 -2.26 1.43
CA ASP A 482 -32.56 -3.48 1.07
C ASP A 482 -31.72 -4.05 2.22
N TRP A 483 -31.63 -5.38 2.27
CA TRP A 483 -30.81 -6.10 3.24
C TRP A 483 -29.36 -6.18 2.77
N GLN A 484 -28.45 -5.60 3.54
CA GLN A 484 -27.01 -5.65 3.26
C GLN A 484 -26.29 -6.69 4.12
N SER A 485 -25.16 -7.17 3.59
CA SER A 485 -24.19 -7.99 4.33
C SER A 485 -23.05 -7.12 4.80
N GLY A 486 -22.57 -7.36 6.02
CA GLY A 486 -21.57 -6.53 6.68
C GLY A 486 -20.40 -6.11 5.79
N ASP A 487 -20.08 -4.83 5.84
CA ASP A 487 -18.91 -4.28 5.17
C ASP A 487 -17.67 -4.98 5.70
N THR A 488 -16.92 -5.55 4.78
CA THR A 488 -15.59 -6.08 5.03
C THR A 488 -14.59 -4.99 4.71
N THR A 489 -13.86 -4.50 5.71
CA THR A 489 -12.60 -3.79 5.44
C THR A 489 -11.56 -4.86 5.10
N LEU A 490 -11.03 -4.80 3.89
CA LEU A 490 -9.91 -5.64 3.50
C LEU A 490 -8.64 -4.99 4.08
N ILE A 491 -8.07 -5.57 5.14
CA ILE A 491 -6.73 -5.19 5.56
C ILE A 491 -5.75 -6.07 4.83
N TYR A 492 -4.88 -5.43 4.06
CA TYR A 492 -3.84 -6.11 3.32
C TYR A 492 -2.49 -5.83 3.96
N THR A 493 -1.87 -6.86 4.54
CA THR A 493 -0.59 -6.74 5.25
C THR A 493 0.61 -7.03 4.33
N HIS A 494 0.43 -7.83 3.29
CA HIS A 494 1.46 -8.27 2.34
C HIS A 494 1.18 -7.86 0.90
N THR A 495 -0.05 -7.48 0.58
CA THR A 495 -0.43 -7.11 -0.79
C THR A 495 0.34 -5.87 -1.24
N PRO A 496 0.98 -5.89 -2.43
CA PRO A 496 1.67 -4.71 -2.95
C PRO A 496 0.71 -3.54 -3.16
N ARG A 497 1.26 -2.34 -3.09
CA ARG A 497 0.58 -1.06 -3.22
C ARG A 497 1.25 -0.22 -4.29
N ILE A 498 0.50 0.67 -4.91
CA ILE A 498 1.04 1.63 -5.88
C ILE A 498 2.21 2.44 -5.30
N VAL A 499 2.11 2.83 -4.01
CA VAL A 499 3.16 3.56 -3.28
C VAL A 499 4.46 2.77 -3.08
N ASP A 500 4.46 1.45 -3.33
CA ASP A 500 5.66 0.62 -3.17
C ASP A 500 6.64 0.76 -4.34
N VAL A 501 6.17 1.24 -5.51
CA VAL A 501 6.99 1.37 -6.73
C VAL A 501 8.21 2.25 -6.49
N ALA A 502 8.01 3.47 -5.98
CA ALA A 502 9.11 4.38 -5.68
C ALA A 502 10.09 3.79 -4.65
N LEU A 503 9.60 3.06 -3.64
CA LEU A 503 10.48 2.53 -2.60
C LEU A 503 11.32 1.36 -3.08
N SER A 504 10.76 0.46 -3.89
CA SER A 504 11.55 -0.58 -4.53
C SER A 504 12.62 0.02 -5.46
N ALA A 505 12.32 1.11 -6.16
CA ALA A 505 13.31 1.81 -6.99
C ALA A 505 14.43 2.44 -6.15
N LEU A 506 14.08 3.11 -5.04
CA LEU A 506 15.07 3.72 -4.13
C LEU A 506 15.97 2.66 -3.48
N ASP A 507 15.37 1.59 -2.97
CA ASP A 507 16.08 0.47 -2.35
C ASP A 507 17.07 -0.16 -3.34
N TRP A 508 16.66 -0.35 -4.60
CA TRP A 508 17.55 -0.87 -5.64
C TRP A 508 18.75 0.03 -5.96
N LEU A 509 18.55 1.35 -5.92
CA LEU A 509 19.59 2.35 -6.10
C LEU A 509 20.47 2.53 -4.86
N CYS A 510 20.28 1.70 -3.82
CA CYS A 510 21.00 1.78 -2.55
C CYS A 510 20.76 3.11 -1.83
N ILE A 511 19.54 3.66 -1.95
CA ILE A 511 19.13 4.90 -1.30
C ILE A 511 18.33 4.54 -0.05
N ASP A 512 18.98 4.64 1.11
CA ASP A 512 18.35 4.36 2.39
C ASP A 512 17.13 5.25 2.63
N THR A 513 15.98 4.63 2.87
CA THR A 513 14.79 5.34 3.32
C THR A 513 14.97 5.76 4.78
N VAL A 514 14.72 7.03 5.09
CA VAL A 514 14.76 7.54 6.46
C VAL A 514 13.35 7.75 7.01
N SER A 515 13.15 7.42 8.29
CA SER A 515 11.82 7.48 8.93
C SER A 515 11.17 8.86 8.86
N THR A 516 11.96 9.94 8.78
CA THR A 516 11.47 11.31 8.65
C THR A 516 10.78 11.60 7.33
N TRP A 517 10.95 10.75 6.30
CA TRP A 517 10.23 10.90 5.03
C TRP A 517 8.75 10.52 5.14
N GLY A 518 8.36 9.78 6.19
CA GLY A 518 6.97 9.41 6.42
C GLY A 518 6.32 8.66 5.25
N LEU A 519 7.09 7.79 4.58
CA LEU A 519 6.63 6.99 3.45
C LEU A 519 5.52 6.01 3.88
N ASP A 520 4.54 5.77 3.00
CA ASP A 520 3.48 4.77 3.22
C ASP A 520 3.81 3.43 2.58
N GLY A 521 4.57 3.45 1.48
CA GLY A 521 5.00 2.23 0.82
C GLY A 521 6.05 1.47 1.63
N LYS A 522 6.39 0.29 1.12
CA LYS A 522 7.57 -0.50 1.51
C LYS A 522 8.22 -1.09 0.28
N SER A 523 9.54 -1.25 0.32
CA SER A 523 10.24 -1.98 -0.74
C SER A 523 9.71 -3.42 -0.82
N ARG A 524 9.37 -3.85 -2.03
CA ARG A 524 8.92 -5.22 -2.35
C ARG A 524 10.02 -6.09 -2.89
N ILE A 525 11.13 -5.46 -3.21
CA ILE A 525 12.38 -6.15 -3.38
C ILE A 525 13.04 -6.20 -2.00
N THR A 526 13.51 -7.36 -1.59
CA THR A 526 14.40 -7.44 -0.44
C THR A 526 15.43 -8.44 -0.85
N ALA A 527 16.47 -7.96 -1.53
CA ALA A 527 17.66 -8.74 -1.71
C ALA A 527 18.36 -8.79 -0.34
N LYS A 528 17.93 -9.70 0.55
CA LYS A 528 18.97 -10.31 1.38
C LYS A 528 19.94 -10.89 0.37
N SER A 529 21.14 -10.30 0.30
CA SER A 529 22.21 -10.78 -0.56
C SER A 529 22.58 -12.18 -0.05
N LEU A 530 21.84 -13.18 -0.52
CA LEU A 530 21.86 -14.55 -0.03
C LEU A 530 22.55 -15.40 -1.10
N VAL A 531 23.66 -16.00 -0.72
CA VAL A 531 24.35 -16.96 -1.57
C VAL A 531 23.56 -18.27 -1.55
N VAL A 532 23.04 -18.65 -2.72
CA VAL A 532 22.23 -19.87 -2.95
C VAL A 532 22.88 -20.80 -3.97
N GLU A 533 23.87 -20.31 -4.72
CA GLU A 533 24.58 -21.06 -5.76
C GLU A 533 26.07 -21.19 -5.40
N THR A 534 26.60 -22.39 -5.60
CA THR A 534 27.97 -22.78 -5.23
C THR A 534 28.97 -22.64 -6.39
N ILE A 535 28.46 -22.54 -7.62
CA ILE A 535 29.26 -22.36 -8.83
C ILE A 535 29.52 -20.85 -9.03
N ASP A 536 30.80 -20.48 -9.18
CA ASP A 536 31.19 -19.08 -9.39
C ASP A 536 30.55 -18.51 -10.67
N ASN A 537 30.28 -17.20 -10.66
CA ASN A 537 29.76 -16.43 -11.79
C ASN A 537 28.37 -16.84 -12.32
N LEU A 538 27.64 -17.71 -11.61
CA LEU A 538 26.21 -17.94 -11.84
C LEU A 538 25.33 -17.03 -10.96
N PRO A 539 24.08 -16.75 -11.36
CA PRO A 539 23.12 -16.07 -10.49
C PRO A 539 23.00 -16.76 -9.13
N GLY A 540 23.02 -15.97 -8.05
CA GLY A 540 22.98 -16.49 -6.68
C GLY A 540 24.33 -16.93 -6.09
N SER A 541 25.42 -16.85 -6.84
CA SER A 541 26.79 -17.10 -6.33
C SER A 541 27.30 -15.98 -5.43
N LEU A 542 28.37 -16.21 -4.67
CA LEU A 542 28.98 -15.16 -3.84
C LEU A 542 29.41 -13.94 -4.65
N ARG A 543 30.01 -14.16 -5.84
CA ARG A 543 30.39 -13.06 -6.74
C ARG A 543 29.17 -12.29 -7.21
N ALA A 544 28.10 -12.99 -7.61
CA ALA A 544 26.85 -12.34 -8.00
C ALA A 544 26.22 -11.55 -6.83
N ALA A 545 26.27 -12.09 -5.61
CA ALA A 545 25.77 -11.42 -4.40
C ALA A 545 26.58 -10.15 -4.06
N ILE A 546 27.90 -10.16 -4.20
CA ILE A 546 28.75 -8.97 -4.03
C ILE A 546 28.50 -7.94 -5.14
N GLN A 547 28.26 -8.38 -6.37
CA GLN A 547 27.95 -7.48 -7.48
C GLN A 547 26.56 -6.84 -7.35
N SER A 548 25.62 -7.54 -6.69
CA SER A 548 24.25 -7.07 -6.53
C SER A 548 24.00 -6.32 -5.21
N SER A 549 24.94 -6.33 -4.27
CA SER A 549 24.81 -5.64 -2.99
C SER A 549 24.91 -4.11 -3.09
N CYS A 550 24.62 -3.45 -1.98
CA CYS A 550 24.80 -2.03 -1.71
C CYS A 550 25.96 -1.80 -0.72
N PRO A 551 26.53 -0.58 -0.68
CA PRO A 551 27.50 -0.22 0.34
C PRO A 551 26.99 -0.46 1.76
N ASN A 552 27.80 -1.11 2.58
CA ASN A 552 27.52 -1.55 3.95
C ASN A 552 26.52 -2.72 4.09
N ASP A 553 26.15 -3.38 3.00
CA ASP A 553 25.30 -4.58 3.05
C ASP A 553 25.95 -5.74 3.80
N THR A 554 25.07 -6.59 4.34
CA THR A 554 25.45 -7.91 4.83
C THR A 554 24.98 -9.00 3.86
N ILE A 555 25.95 -9.76 3.36
CA ILE A 555 25.76 -10.95 2.54
C ILE A 555 25.69 -12.17 3.45
N PHE A 556 24.67 -13.00 3.27
CA PHE A 556 24.43 -14.23 4.01
C PHE A 556 24.57 -15.46 3.10
N PHE A 557 24.66 -16.65 3.69
CA PHE A 557 24.63 -17.92 2.97
C PHE A 557 23.36 -18.69 3.28
N SER A 558 22.71 -19.24 2.25
CA SER A 558 21.57 -20.13 2.45
C SER A 558 22.03 -21.40 3.18
N PRO A 559 21.28 -21.87 4.19
CA PRO A 559 21.56 -23.18 4.81
C PRO A 559 21.60 -24.34 3.82
N ALA A 560 20.96 -24.20 2.65
CA ALA A 560 21.01 -25.19 1.57
C ALA A 560 22.42 -25.35 0.96
N THR A 561 23.30 -24.37 1.15
CA THR A 561 24.68 -24.39 0.67
C THR A 561 25.68 -24.90 1.71
N ASP A 562 25.22 -25.21 2.93
CA ASP A 562 26.08 -25.63 4.03
C ASP A 562 26.86 -26.90 3.70
N ASN A 563 28.11 -26.93 4.15
CA ASN A 563 29.07 -28.01 4.00
C ASN A 563 29.57 -28.27 2.57
N VAL A 564 29.05 -27.55 1.57
CA VAL A 564 29.52 -27.55 0.18
C VAL A 564 30.49 -26.39 -0.03
N PHE A 565 31.54 -26.62 -0.82
CA PHE A 565 32.48 -25.56 -1.20
C PHE A 565 31.83 -24.60 -2.20
N GLN A 566 31.83 -23.32 -1.84
CA GLN A 566 31.51 -22.21 -2.72
C GLN A 566 32.75 -21.92 -3.57
N ASN A 567 32.66 -22.17 -4.87
CA ASN A 567 33.76 -21.95 -5.79
C ASN A 567 33.90 -20.44 -6.08
N VAL A 568 35.12 -19.93 -5.96
CA VAL A 568 35.55 -18.57 -6.29
C VAL A 568 36.80 -18.68 -7.17
N ASN A 569 36.66 -19.39 -8.29
CA ASN A 569 37.78 -19.89 -9.10
C ASN A 569 37.83 -19.29 -10.52
N THR A 570 36.93 -18.36 -10.85
CA THR A 570 36.96 -17.66 -12.16
C THR A 570 37.96 -16.52 -12.17
N ALA A 571 38.02 -15.74 -11.10
CA ALA A 571 38.93 -14.62 -10.90
C ALA A 571 39.00 -14.22 -9.42
N GLU A 572 39.97 -13.39 -9.07
CA GLU A 572 39.94 -12.67 -7.80
C GLU A 572 38.68 -11.80 -7.66
N ILE A 573 38.09 -11.74 -6.46
CA ILE A 573 37.02 -10.81 -6.12
C ILE A 573 37.66 -9.53 -5.56
N THR A 574 37.54 -8.43 -6.29
CA THR A 574 37.85 -7.09 -5.74
C THR A 574 36.66 -6.61 -4.92
N ILE A 575 36.89 -6.19 -3.68
CA ILE A 575 35.86 -5.60 -2.82
C ILE A 575 35.56 -4.17 -3.29
N PRO A 576 34.34 -3.87 -3.76
CA PRO A 576 34.04 -2.60 -4.41
C PRO A 576 33.78 -1.45 -3.42
N TYR A 577 33.32 -1.79 -2.21
CA TYR A 577 32.93 -0.87 -1.15
C TYR A 577 32.83 -1.64 0.18
N ASN A 578 32.50 -0.95 1.27
CA ASN A 578 32.35 -1.56 2.59
C ASN A 578 31.31 -2.68 2.57
N LEU A 579 31.67 -3.87 3.04
CA LEU A 579 30.81 -5.06 2.98
C LEU A 579 30.96 -5.95 4.21
N PHE A 580 29.86 -6.60 4.57
CA PHE A 580 29.82 -7.66 5.56
C PHE A 580 29.46 -8.98 4.87
N ILE A 581 30.19 -10.05 5.15
CA ILE A 581 29.91 -11.40 4.67
C ILE A 581 29.83 -12.31 5.90
N GLN A 582 28.62 -12.81 6.15
CA GLN A 582 28.26 -13.62 7.31
C GLN A 582 27.94 -15.05 6.85
N GLY A 583 28.83 -15.98 7.17
CA GLY A 583 28.58 -17.41 7.02
C GLY A 583 27.69 -17.98 8.12
N ASN A 584 27.30 -19.24 7.94
CA ASN A 584 26.52 -20.03 8.89
C ASN A 584 27.41 -20.75 9.93
N GLY A 585 28.73 -20.58 9.86
CA GLY A 585 29.71 -21.26 10.72
C GLY A 585 31.03 -21.57 10.00
N ALA A 586 32.15 -21.44 10.69
CA ALA A 586 33.49 -21.66 10.12
C ALA A 586 33.75 -23.10 9.60
N ASN A 587 32.92 -24.06 10.01
CA ASN A 587 32.99 -25.44 9.53
C ASN A 587 31.89 -25.77 8.49
N THR A 588 30.87 -24.93 8.37
CA THR A 588 29.71 -25.13 7.50
C THR A 588 29.86 -24.34 6.21
N THR A 589 30.11 -23.02 6.29
CA THR A 589 30.33 -22.17 5.12
C THR A 589 31.80 -22.23 4.68
N LYS A 590 32.05 -22.77 3.48
CA LYS A 590 33.41 -23.02 2.95
C LYS A 590 33.58 -22.35 1.59
N LEU A 591 34.53 -21.44 1.46
CA LEU A 591 34.91 -20.81 0.20
C LEU A 591 36.22 -21.45 -0.30
N THR A 592 36.30 -21.73 -1.60
CA THR A 592 37.55 -22.23 -2.23
C THR A 592 37.79 -21.57 -3.58
N ALA A 593 39.06 -21.26 -3.88
CA ALA A 593 39.46 -20.92 -5.25
C ALA A 593 40.04 -22.12 -6.00
N ALA A 594 40.09 -23.32 -5.39
CA ALA A 594 40.68 -24.53 -5.97
C ALA A 594 42.09 -24.30 -6.58
N PHE A 595 42.88 -23.45 -5.92
CA PHE A 595 44.20 -22.96 -6.31
C PHE A 595 44.27 -22.17 -7.62
N ALA A 596 43.13 -21.74 -8.18
CA ALA A 596 43.07 -21.00 -9.45
C ALA A 596 43.51 -19.53 -9.30
N ASN A 597 43.15 -18.87 -8.19
CA ASN A 597 43.39 -17.45 -7.95
C ASN A 597 43.42 -17.11 -6.46
N ARG A 598 43.82 -15.88 -6.14
CA ARG A 598 43.56 -15.27 -4.83
C ARG A 598 42.06 -15.03 -4.68
N LEU A 599 41.49 -15.25 -3.50
CA LEU A 599 40.03 -15.08 -3.33
C LEU A 599 39.64 -13.60 -3.33
N PHE A 600 40.24 -12.80 -2.45
CA PHE A 600 39.82 -11.41 -2.27
C PHE A 600 40.98 -10.41 -2.39
N TYR A 601 40.70 -9.28 -3.03
CA TYR A 601 41.48 -8.05 -2.95
C TYR A 601 40.63 -6.96 -2.29
N ILE A 602 41.18 -6.32 -1.25
CA ILE A 602 40.52 -5.26 -0.49
C ILE A 602 41.27 -3.94 -0.76
N PRO A 603 40.76 -3.06 -1.64
CA PRO A 603 41.40 -1.80 -1.98
C PRO A 603 41.45 -0.81 -0.81
N VAL A 604 42.34 0.18 -0.91
CA VAL A 604 42.38 1.34 0.00
C VAL A 604 41.01 2.04 0.02
N GLY A 605 40.50 2.36 1.20
CA GLY A 605 39.22 3.07 1.37
C GLY A 605 37.98 2.15 1.41
N THR A 606 38.17 0.83 1.38
CA THR A 606 37.09 -0.16 1.55
C THR A 606 37.30 -1.00 2.81
N SER A 607 36.21 -1.49 3.40
CA SER A 607 36.24 -2.46 4.49
C SER A 607 35.58 -3.79 4.12
N LEU A 608 36.17 -4.91 4.56
CA LEU A 608 35.56 -6.24 4.44
C LEU A 608 35.47 -6.91 5.80
N HIS A 609 34.25 -7.21 6.22
CA HIS A 609 33.96 -7.93 7.46
C HIS A 609 33.58 -9.38 7.13
N LEU A 610 34.40 -10.34 7.53
CA LEU A 610 34.14 -11.77 7.34
C LEU A 610 33.87 -12.43 8.68
N THR A 611 32.70 -13.07 8.78
CA THR A 611 32.28 -13.73 10.00
C THR A 611 31.83 -15.17 9.73
N ASP A 612 32.22 -16.11 10.60
CA ASP A 612 31.72 -17.49 10.65
C ASP A 612 31.86 -18.27 9.31
N LEU A 613 33.06 -18.27 8.72
CA LEU A 613 33.33 -18.99 7.45
C LEU A 613 34.76 -19.52 7.34
N ARG A 614 34.99 -20.45 6.41
CA ARG A 614 36.32 -20.94 6.04
C ARG A 614 36.68 -20.49 4.64
N ILE A 615 37.92 -20.07 4.45
CA ILE A 615 38.52 -19.81 3.14
C ILE A 615 39.69 -20.75 2.94
N SER A 616 39.66 -21.50 1.85
CA SER A 616 40.69 -22.47 1.55
C SER A 616 41.18 -22.47 0.11
N GLU A 617 42.38 -23.02 -0.07
CA GLU A 617 42.95 -23.29 -1.40
C GLU A 617 43.01 -22.06 -2.30
N GLY A 618 43.14 -20.87 -1.74
CA GLY A 618 43.48 -19.67 -2.48
C GLY A 618 44.95 -19.68 -2.91
N SER A 619 45.27 -19.19 -4.11
CA SER A 619 46.63 -19.20 -4.63
C SER A 619 46.93 -17.99 -5.51
N ALA A 620 48.01 -17.26 -5.23
CA ALA A 620 48.53 -16.25 -6.14
C ALA A 620 50.07 -16.24 -6.16
N PRO A 621 50.71 -15.74 -7.23
CA PRO A 621 52.18 -15.65 -7.29
C PRO A 621 52.78 -14.76 -6.20
N VAL A 622 52.03 -13.73 -5.78
CA VAL A 622 52.41 -12.73 -4.78
C VAL A 622 51.19 -12.30 -3.98
N ASN A 623 51.43 -11.71 -2.81
CA ASN A 623 50.46 -11.08 -1.92
C ASN A 623 49.44 -12.02 -1.27
N GLY A 624 49.83 -13.25 -0.93
CA GLY A 624 49.00 -14.24 -0.23
C GLY A 624 47.94 -14.92 -1.12
N GLY A 625 47.42 -16.07 -0.67
CA GLY A 625 46.44 -16.86 -1.43
C GLY A 625 44.98 -16.56 -1.10
N ALA A 626 44.64 -16.20 0.13
CA ALA A 626 43.27 -15.85 0.51
C ALA A 626 42.99 -14.35 0.28
N PHE A 627 43.87 -13.47 0.77
CA PHE A 627 43.63 -12.03 0.75
C PHE A 627 44.86 -11.21 0.37
N TYR A 628 44.65 -10.16 -0.42
CA TYR A 628 45.52 -9.00 -0.46
C TYR A 628 44.77 -7.80 0.11
N ASN A 629 45.15 -7.37 1.32
CA ASN A 629 44.47 -6.27 2.02
C ASN A 629 45.27 -4.98 1.92
N GLN A 630 44.68 -3.93 1.32
CA GLN A 630 45.16 -2.55 1.37
C GLN A 630 44.18 -1.61 2.08
N GLY A 631 42.95 -2.04 2.35
CA GLY A 631 41.94 -1.34 3.14
C GLY A 631 41.82 -1.88 4.56
N ASP A 632 40.59 -2.02 5.03
CA ASP A 632 40.30 -2.55 6.37
C ASP A 632 39.70 -3.95 6.27
N THR A 633 40.26 -4.93 6.96
CA THR A 633 39.69 -6.28 7.03
C THR A 633 39.37 -6.64 8.48
N HIS A 634 38.14 -7.08 8.73
CA HIS A 634 37.73 -7.61 10.02
C HIS A 634 37.43 -9.10 9.90
N LEU A 635 38.11 -9.93 10.69
CA LEU A 635 37.92 -11.38 10.70
C LEU A 635 37.39 -11.82 12.06
N LYS A 636 36.25 -12.53 12.06
CA LYS A 636 35.64 -13.09 13.27
C LYS A 636 35.21 -14.54 13.05
N ASN A 637 35.72 -15.48 13.85
CA ASN A 637 35.40 -16.90 13.68
C ASN A 637 35.72 -17.40 12.25
N VAL A 638 36.93 -17.12 11.74
CA VAL A 638 37.34 -17.45 10.36
C VAL A 638 38.45 -18.49 10.34
N ILE A 639 38.34 -19.50 9.46
CA ILE A 639 39.42 -20.47 9.22
C ILE A 639 40.06 -20.18 7.86
N LEU A 640 41.37 -19.98 7.82
CA LEU A 640 42.18 -19.84 6.60
C LEU A 640 43.02 -21.10 6.41
N GLN A 641 42.70 -21.92 5.41
CA GLN A 641 43.28 -23.25 5.27
C GLN A 641 43.90 -23.49 3.89
N ASN A 642 45.12 -24.03 3.83
CA ASN A 642 45.78 -24.43 2.57
C ASN A 642 45.96 -23.30 1.55
N ASN A 643 46.04 -22.03 1.98
CA ASN A 643 46.19 -20.89 1.08
C ASN A 643 47.67 -20.61 0.77
N LYS A 644 48.01 -20.30 -0.49
CA LYS A 644 49.39 -20.22 -0.97
C LYS A 644 49.77 -18.89 -1.63
N GLU A 645 51.00 -18.46 -1.38
CA GLU A 645 51.73 -17.51 -2.21
C GLU A 645 52.84 -18.27 -2.96
N GLY A 646 52.66 -18.44 -4.28
CA GLY A 646 53.47 -19.35 -5.06
C GLY A 646 53.39 -20.77 -4.51
N VAL A 647 54.51 -21.28 -4.00
CA VAL A 647 54.59 -22.63 -3.39
C VAL A 647 54.47 -22.61 -1.87
N ASN A 648 54.49 -21.44 -1.23
CA ASN A 648 54.54 -21.30 0.22
C ASN A 648 53.14 -21.15 0.79
N TYR A 649 52.86 -21.77 1.93
CA TYR A 649 51.64 -21.51 2.69
C TYR A 649 51.66 -20.07 3.22
N LYS A 650 50.80 -19.22 2.66
CA LYS A 650 50.67 -17.82 3.04
C LYS A 650 49.26 -17.36 2.67
N ALA A 651 48.41 -17.25 3.69
CA ALA A 651 47.02 -16.87 3.49
C ALA A 651 46.86 -15.41 3.08
N MET A 652 47.64 -14.48 3.63
CA MET A 652 47.39 -13.07 3.41
C MET A 652 48.65 -12.22 3.31
N THR A 653 48.53 -11.10 2.61
CA THR A 653 49.42 -9.95 2.74
C THR A 653 48.59 -8.74 3.14
N ASN A 654 49.03 -8.02 4.18
CA ASN A 654 48.33 -6.87 4.72
C ASN A 654 49.19 -5.60 4.61
N HIS A 655 48.67 -4.60 3.91
CA HIS A 655 49.18 -3.24 3.80
C HIS A 655 48.20 -2.18 4.36
N GLY A 656 47.02 -2.58 4.81
CA GLY A 656 46.05 -1.74 5.51
C GLY A 656 45.85 -2.17 6.97
N ASN A 657 44.63 -2.07 7.49
CA ASN A 657 44.33 -2.52 8.85
C ASN A 657 43.69 -3.91 8.88
N ILE A 658 44.03 -4.69 9.89
CA ILE A 658 43.36 -5.96 10.18
C ILE A 658 42.92 -6.00 11.64
N THR A 659 41.64 -6.28 11.84
CA THR A 659 41.05 -6.56 13.15
C THR A 659 40.72 -8.05 13.21
N ILE A 660 41.06 -8.69 14.31
CA ILE A 660 40.80 -10.11 14.55
C ILE A 660 40.00 -10.24 15.84
N GLU A 661 38.81 -10.83 15.74
CA GLU A 661 37.93 -11.11 16.87
C GLU A 661 37.68 -12.61 17.03
N ASN A 662 37.63 -13.08 18.28
CA ASN A 662 37.41 -14.48 18.63
C ASN A 662 38.44 -15.44 17.99
N LEU A 663 37.96 -16.55 17.40
CA LEU A 663 38.80 -17.62 16.88
C LEU A 663 39.12 -17.36 15.41
N VAL A 664 40.38 -17.08 15.09
CA VAL A 664 40.88 -17.12 13.71
C VAL A 664 42.01 -18.13 13.61
N GLU A 665 41.85 -19.14 12.76
CA GLU A 665 42.82 -20.23 12.59
C GLU A 665 43.47 -20.16 11.22
N VAL A 666 44.79 -20.28 11.16
CA VAL A 666 45.55 -20.41 9.90
C VAL A 666 46.17 -21.80 9.86
N LYS A 667 45.82 -22.61 8.85
CA LYS A 667 46.18 -24.04 8.73
C LYS A 667 46.84 -24.38 7.39
N GLU A 668 47.71 -25.37 7.42
CA GLU A 668 48.36 -26.01 6.25
C GLU A 668 47.54 -27.10 5.60
#